data_AF-A0A815RWP8-F1
#
_entry.id   AF-A0A815RWP8-F1
#
_cell.length_a   1.000
_cell.length_b   1.000
_cell.length_c   1.000
_cell.angle_alpha   90.00
_cell.angle_beta   90.00
_cell.angle_gamma   90.00
#
_symmetry.space_group_name_H-M   'P 1'
#
loop_
_entity.id
_entity.type
_entity.pdbx_description
1 polymer ?
#
loop_
_entity_poly.entity_id
_entity_poly.type
_entity_poly.pdbx_seq_one_letter_code
_entity_poly.pdbx_strand_id
1 'polypeptide(L)'
;MKRGTLILEDGSEFQGYVFGASTNTTGEVVFQTGMVGYTESLTDPSYCGEILVLTFPLIGNYGVPDEKAIDDFGLLKWVESNKIYASALIVSAYTEQYSHWNAIESLSSWLKKHNVPGLYGIDTRMLTKKLREHGTMLGKIVMEGTDPKSITFQDQNKINLMTQVSIKAPRVLNPTGKISIACIDCGLKNNQLRILCQLGAKVTVFPWNHPVKQEDFDGLFLSNGPGDPQSQCPETIETITKWLTSKTIKPIFGICLGHQLMALAAGMKTAKLKYGNRGHNQPCLLEGTERCFITSQNHGFAVQTAEGLAKDWSILFTNQNDQSNEGIVHDSKPFFSVQFHPEHCAGPRDTENLFQIFLNVVQSYKSNTPINVKSYLIEQLTSRCSDANAPPPAFCSRVKKVLILGSGGLTIGQAGEFDYSGTQAIKAMNEEHIYTVLINPNIATVQTSKGLANKVFFLPITPAYVEQILRNERPDGILLSFGGQTALNCGVQLYESGILQKYSCNVLGTPIKSIQVTEDRALFAQKMAGIGEKVAPCEAVHSLEEALASADRLGYPVLVRAAFALGGLGSGFADNREELVPLVTSALAHSSQLLIDKSLKGWKEVEYEVVRDQYDNCIVVCNMENIDPLGIHTGESIVVAPSQTLSNDEYNLLRSVSIKVVRHLGIVGECNV
;
A
#
# COMPACT_ATOMS: atom_id res chain seq x y z
N MET A 1 -10.81 11.63 -34.73
CA MET A 1 -9.67 11.05 -33.97
C MET A 1 -9.10 9.90 -34.78
N LYS A 2 -7.78 9.75 -34.86
CA LYS A 2 -7.13 8.62 -35.56
C LYS A 2 -7.45 7.32 -34.82
N ARG A 3 -7.70 6.23 -35.55
CA ARG A 3 -7.90 4.90 -34.96
C ARG A 3 -6.63 4.06 -35.02
N GLY A 4 -6.55 3.11 -34.10
CA GLY A 4 -5.55 2.04 -34.10
C GLY A 4 -6.17 0.78 -33.53
N THR A 5 -5.63 -0.37 -33.92
CA THR A 5 -6.13 -1.68 -33.48
C THR A 5 -5.00 -2.44 -32.80
N LEU A 6 -5.27 -2.92 -31.58
CA LEU A 6 -4.45 -3.96 -30.96
C LEU A 6 -4.92 -5.31 -31.52
N ILE A 7 -4.01 -6.03 -32.16
CA ILE A 7 -4.25 -7.37 -32.71
C ILE A 7 -3.41 -8.35 -31.91
N LEU A 8 -4.04 -9.37 -31.33
CA LEU A 8 -3.37 -10.45 -30.61
C LEU A 8 -3.02 -11.61 -31.55
N GLU A 9 -2.06 -12.44 -31.16
CA GLU A 9 -1.60 -13.58 -31.97
C GLU A 9 -2.69 -14.63 -32.26
N ASP A 10 -3.73 -14.68 -31.43
CA ASP A 10 -4.90 -15.54 -31.63
C ASP A 10 -5.92 -14.96 -32.63
N GLY A 11 -5.63 -13.79 -33.21
CA GLY A 11 -6.48 -13.09 -34.17
C GLY A 11 -7.51 -12.15 -33.54
N SER A 12 -7.56 -12.02 -32.22
CA SER A 12 -8.48 -11.07 -31.57
C SER A 12 -8.07 -9.63 -31.82
N GLU A 13 -9.06 -8.78 -32.11
CA GLU A 13 -8.86 -7.37 -32.43
C GLU A 13 -9.57 -6.46 -31.42
N PHE A 14 -8.86 -5.45 -30.94
CA PHE A 14 -9.37 -4.41 -30.05
C PHE A 14 -9.09 -3.04 -30.68
N GLN A 15 -10.12 -2.47 -31.30
CA GLN A 15 -10.02 -1.15 -31.90
C GLN A 15 -10.17 -0.06 -30.84
N GLY A 16 -9.29 0.93 -30.88
CA GLY A 16 -9.31 2.10 -30.01
C GLY A 16 -8.96 3.39 -30.75
N TYR A 17 -8.95 4.47 -29.99
CA TYR A 17 -8.55 5.80 -30.46
C TYR A 17 -7.09 6.06 -30.06
N VAL A 18 -6.33 6.61 -31.00
CA VAL A 18 -4.91 6.92 -30.78
C VAL A 18 -4.79 8.22 -29.98
N PHE A 19 -4.14 8.15 -28.81
CA PHE A 19 -3.76 9.32 -28.02
C PHE A 19 -2.25 9.51 -27.90
N GLY A 20 -1.45 8.45 -28.05
CA GLY A 20 0.02 8.53 -28.10
C GLY A 20 0.56 8.86 -29.50
N ALA A 21 1.76 8.37 -29.80
CA ALA A 21 2.36 8.47 -31.13
C ALA A 21 1.58 7.65 -32.17
N SER A 22 1.51 8.15 -33.42
CA SER A 22 0.88 7.41 -34.53
C SER A 22 1.88 6.44 -35.19
N THR A 23 2.36 5.45 -34.42
CA THR A 23 3.33 4.45 -34.89
C THR A 23 2.84 3.03 -34.65
N ASN A 24 3.30 2.10 -35.49
CA ASN A 24 3.05 0.68 -35.29
C ASN A 24 4.09 0.10 -34.33
N THR A 25 3.68 -0.87 -33.52
CA THR A 25 4.60 -1.58 -32.61
C THR A 25 4.14 -3.01 -32.37
N THR A 26 5.00 -3.80 -31.74
CA THR A 26 4.80 -5.22 -31.43
C THR A 26 5.43 -5.53 -30.07
N GLY A 27 4.93 -6.55 -29.39
CA GLY A 27 5.42 -6.97 -28.08
C GLY A 27 4.45 -7.91 -27.39
N GLU A 28 4.90 -8.57 -26.31
CA GLU A 28 3.96 -9.32 -25.46
C GLU A 28 3.07 -8.36 -24.67
N VAL A 29 1.78 -8.66 -24.69
CA VAL A 29 0.73 -7.87 -24.05
C VAL A 29 0.59 -8.34 -22.62
N VAL A 30 0.79 -7.39 -21.71
CA VAL A 30 0.77 -7.61 -20.27
C VAL A 30 -0.21 -6.65 -19.63
N PHE A 31 -0.72 -6.99 -18.45
CA PHE A 31 -1.57 -6.09 -17.67
C PHE A 31 -0.99 -5.87 -16.27
N GLN A 32 -1.26 -4.71 -15.70
CA GLN A 32 -0.89 -4.37 -14.32
C GLN A 32 -2.11 -3.86 -13.56
N THR A 33 -2.27 -4.32 -12.32
CA THR A 33 -3.41 -3.99 -11.45
C THR A 33 -3.24 -2.70 -10.63
N GLY A 34 -2.12 -1.99 -10.81
CA GLY A 34 -1.85 -0.72 -10.12
C GLY A 34 -2.85 0.37 -10.51
N MET A 35 -3.33 1.13 -9.53
CA MET A 35 -4.33 2.21 -9.74
C MET A 35 -3.69 3.59 -9.94
N VAL A 36 -2.47 3.78 -9.42
CA VAL A 36 -1.68 5.01 -9.53
C VAL A 36 -0.29 4.68 -10.06
N GLY A 37 0.47 5.69 -10.47
CA GLY A 37 1.86 5.57 -10.89
C GLY A 37 2.07 5.13 -12.34
N TYR A 38 1.23 5.60 -13.27
CA TYR A 38 1.39 5.27 -14.69
C TYR A 38 2.69 5.83 -15.28
N THR A 39 3.21 6.94 -14.74
CA THR A 39 4.50 7.53 -15.14
C THR A 39 5.66 6.63 -14.78
N GLU A 40 5.69 6.17 -13.53
CA GLU A 40 6.70 5.29 -12.97
C GLU A 40 6.67 3.94 -13.70
N SER A 41 5.48 3.34 -13.84
CA SER A 41 5.30 2.08 -14.58
C SER A 41 5.76 2.17 -16.03
N LEU A 42 5.44 3.25 -16.76
CA LEU A 42 5.91 3.40 -18.15
C LEU A 42 7.43 3.50 -18.26
N THR A 43 8.09 4.02 -17.22
CA THR A 43 9.56 4.12 -17.14
C THR A 43 10.24 2.96 -16.43
N ASP A 44 9.51 1.92 -16.01
CA ASP A 44 10.09 0.72 -15.43
C ASP A 44 10.78 -0.13 -16.53
N PRO A 45 12.11 -0.36 -16.47
CA PRO A 45 12.82 -1.15 -17.47
C PRO A 45 12.32 -2.60 -17.59
N SER A 46 11.65 -3.14 -16.58
CA SER A 46 11.05 -4.47 -16.65
C SER A 46 9.98 -4.59 -17.75
N TYR A 47 9.36 -3.48 -18.17
CA TYR A 47 8.40 -3.45 -19.30
C TYR A 47 9.05 -3.31 -20.68
N CYS A 48 10.39 -3.41 -20.79
CA CYS A 48 11.09 -3.20 -22.06
C CYS A 48 10.54 -4.08 -23.19
N GLY A 49 9.88 -3.45 -24.17
CA GLY A 49 9.30 -4.14 -25.32
C GLY A 49 7.89 -4.71 -25.10
N GLU A 50 7.32 -4.61 -23.89
CA GLU A 50 5.98 -5.09 -23.58
C GLU A 50 4.90 -4.03 -23.91
N ILE A 51 3.73 -4.48 -24.36
CA ILE A 51 2.54 -3.65 -24.52
C ILE A 51 1.78 -3.63 -23.19
N LEU A 52 1.79 -2.49 -22.50
CA LEU A 52 1.24 -2.36 -21.16
C LEU A 52 -0.25 -2.03 -21.19
N VAL A 53 -1.07 -2.86 -20.56
CA VAL A 53 -2.49 -2.65 -20.32
C VAL A 53 -2.70 -2.24 -18.86
N LEU A 54 -3.25 -1.06 -18.64
CA LEU A 54 -3.65 -0.64 -17.29
C LEU A 54 -5.09 -1.08 -17.01
N THR A 55 -5.28 -1.80 -15.89
CA THR A 55 -6.62 -2.24 -15.51
C THR A 55 -7.47 -1.10 -14.94
N PHE A 56 -6.81 -0.09 -14.34
CA PHE A 56 -7.50 1.09 -13.85
C PHE A 56 -8.03 1.91 -15.03
N PRO A 57 -9.34 2.22 -15.07
CA PRO A 57 -9.97 2.70 -16.30
C PRO A 57 -9.66 4.17 -16.62
N LEU A 58 -9.38 5.02 -15.64
CA LEU A 58 -9.23 6.47 -15.81
C LEU A 58 -7.76 6.88 -15.78
N ILE A 59 -7.15 7.15 -16.94
CA ILE A 59 -5.70 7.39 -17.04
C ILE A 59 -5.39 8.77 -17.61
N GLY A 60 -4.40 9.45 -17.04
CA GLY A 60 -3.94 10.79 -17.46
C GLY A 60 -4.35 11.93 -16.52
N ASN A 61 -5.12 11.63 -15.46
CA ASN A 61 -5.75 12.61 -14.58
C ASN A 61 -4.76 13.61 -13.94
N TYR A 62 -3.57 13.14 -13.53
CA TYR A 62 -2.53 13.97 -12.90
C TYR A 62 -1.39 14.35 -13.85
N GLY A 63 -1.56 14.18 -15.17
CA GLY A 63 -0.58 14.59 -16.17
C GLY A 63 0.76 13.86 -16.03
N VAL A 64 1.84 14.50 -16.47
CA VAL A 64 3.21 14.00 -16.36
C VAL A 64 4.09 15.08 -15.71
N PRO A 65 4.86 14.76 -14.66
CA PRO A 65 5.78 15.69 -14.03
C PRO A 65 7.03 15.92 -14.89
N ASP A 66 7.93 16.80 -14.46
CA ASP A 66 9.17 17.07 -15.20
C ASP A 66 10.11 15.86 -15.22
N GLU A 67 10.11 15.11 -16.32
CA GLU A 67 10.96 13.93 -16.53
C GLU A 67 12.47 14.23 -16.45
N LYS A 68 12.88 15.50 -16.54
CA LYS A 68 14.28 15.92 -16.49
C LYS A 68 14.70 16.42 -15.12
N ALA A 69 13.77 16.59 -14.19
CA ALA A 69 14.10 17.01 -12.84
C ALA A 69 15.04 15.99 -12.19
N ILE A 70 16.09 16.49 -11.55
CA ILE A 70 17.12 15.67 -10.93
C ILE A 70 17.05 15.84 -9.40
N ASP A 71 17.28 14.78 -8.66
CA ASP A 71 17.41 14.80 -7.20
C ASP A 71 18.84 15.10 -6.72
N ASP A 72 19.02 15.12 -5.40
CA ASP A 72 20.30 15.45 -4.75
C ASP A 72 21.44 14.46 -5.09
N PHE A 73 21.12 13.29 -5.66
CA PHE A 73 22.10 12.26 -6.05
C PHE A 73 22.37 12.23 -7.55
N GLY A 74 21.80 13.15 -8.33
CA GLY A 74 21.98 13.14 -9.78
C GLY A 74 21.09 12.10 -10.50
N LEU A 75 20.02 11.61 -9.85
CA LEU A 75 19.06 10.68 -10.43
C LEU A 75 17.80 11.42 -10.89
N LEU A 76 17.08 10.88 -11.87
CA LEU A 76 15.81 11.47 -12.31
C LEU A 76 14.79 11.34 -11.19
N LYS A 77 14.17 12.46 -10.82
CA LYS A 77 13.39 12.60 -9.60
C LYS A 77 12.03 11.90 -9.68
N TRP A 78 11.34 12.05 -10.80
CA TRP A 78 9.92 11.66 -10.95
C TRP A 78 9.69 10.46 -11.87
N VAL A 79 10.76 9.92 -12.44
CA VAL A 79 10.71 8.76 -13.35
C VAL A 79 11.76 7.75 -12.94
N GLU A 80 11.47 6.47 -13.18
CA GLU A 80 12.32 5.38 -12.72
C GLU A 80 13.47 5.07 -13.67
N SER A 81 13.50 5.69 -14.84
CA SER A 81 14.58 5.56 -15.80
C SER A 81 14.58 6.70 -16.83
N ASN A 82 15.50 6.66 -17.79
CA ASN A 82 15.75 7.72 -18.76
C ASN A 82 14.81 7.74 -19.98
N LYS A 83 13.87 6.80 -20.09
CA LYS A 83 12.91 6.74 -21.19
C LYS A 83 11.67 5.91 -20.82
N ILE A 84 10.66 5.95 -21.67
CA ILE A 84 9.55 5.00 -21.63
C ILE A 84 10.03 3.65 -22.19
N TYR A 85 9.88 2.59 -21.40
CA TYR A 85 10.31 1.22 -21.77
C TYR A 85 9.17 0.37 -22.33
N ALA A 86 7.94 0.62 -21.89
CA ALA A 86 6.75 0.00 -22.49
C ALA A 86 6.67 0.38 -23.98
N SER A 87 6.42 -0.60 -24.84
CA SER A 87 6.36 -0.40 -26.28
C SER A 87 5.05 0.27 -26.73
N ALA A 88 3.98 0.12 -25.94
CA ALA A 88 2.71 0.82 -26.08
C ALA A 88 1.96 0.89 -24.75
N LEU A 89 0.99 1.81 -24.68
CA LEU A 89 0.03 1.91 -23.57
C LEU A 89 -1.41 1.67 -24.03
N ILE A 90 -2.12 0.77 -23.37
CA ILE A 90 -3.53 0.46 -23.59
C ILE A 90 -4.34 0.84 -22.34
N VAL A 91 -5.35 1.68 -22.52
CA VAL A 91 -6.21 2.16 -21.43
C VAL A 91 -7.69 2.11 -21.83
N SER A 92 -8.58 2.15 -20.83
CA SER A 92 -10.02 2.20 -21.10
C SER A 92 -10.46 3.61 -21.45
N ALA A 93 -10.17 4.59 -20.60
CA ALA A 93 -10.44 6.00 -20.82
C ALA A 93 -9.16 6.82 -20.63
N TYR A 94 -9.02 7.86 -21.46
CA TYR A 94 -7.93 8.81 -21.39
C TYR A 94 -8.47 10.21 -21.06
N THR A 95 -7.85 10.84 -20.07
CA THR A 95 -8.15 12.21 -19.64
C THR A 95 -7.19 13.18 -20.33
N GLU A 96 -7.71 14.02 -21.23
CA GLU A 96 -6.89 15.01 -21.94
C GLU A 96 -6.52 16.21 -21.05
N GLN A 97 -7.45 16.66 -20.22
CA GLN A 97 -7.24 17.76 -19.27
C GLN A 97 -6.79 17.21 -17.93
N TYR A 98 -5.52 17.41 -17.60
CA TYR A 98 -4.94 16.99 -16.33
C TYR A 98 -4.96 18.13 -15.31
N SER A 99 -4.96 17.77 -14.02
CA SER A 99 -4.86 18.73 -12.93
C SER A 99 -4.04 18.16 -11.78
N HIS A 100 -2.79 18.59 -11.70
CA HIS A 100 -1.89 18.26 -10.59
C HIS A 100 -0.81 19.34 -10.50
N TRP A 101 -0.41 19.72 -9.29
CA TRP A 101 0.47 20.87 -9.05
C TRP A 101 1.88 20.70 -9.66
N ASN A 102 2.33 19.45 -9.83
CA ASN A 102 3.65 19.14 -10.41
C ASN A 102 3.62 18.79 -11.91
N ALA A 103 2.44 18.77 -12.55
CA ALA A 103 2.30 18.33 -13.93
C ALA A 103 2.73 19.43 -14.91
N ILE A 104 3.63 19.09 -15.85
CA ILE A 104 4.14 20.04 -16.85
C ILE A 104 3.62 19.75 -18.26
N GLU A 105 3.21 18.51 -18.54
CA GLU A 105 2.64 18.12 -19.83
C GLU A 105 1.58 17.01 -19.67
N SER A 106 0.72 16.86 -20.68
CA SER A 106 -0.24 15.76 -20.74
C SER A 106 0.46 14.43 -21.02
N LEU A 107 -0.12 13.32 -20.57
CA LEU A 107 0.35 11.98 -20.94
C LEU A 107 0.38 11.75 -22.47
N SER A 108 -0.59 12.27 -23.22
CA SER A 108 -0.58 12.19 -24.71
C SER A 108 0.66 12.84 -25.32
N SER A 109 0.97 14.06 -24.89
CA SER A 109 2.14 14.81 -25.40
C SER A 109 3.44 14.10 -25.06
N TRP A 110 3.55 13.56 -23.84
CA TRP A 110 4.71 12.80 -23.40
C TRP A 110 4.93 11.53 -24.23
N LEU A 111 3.87 10.73 -24.46
CA LEU A 111 3.93 9.54 -25.30
C LEU A 111 4.34 9.87 -26.75
N LYS A 112 3.78 10.94 -27.33
CA LYS A 112 4.13 11.41 -28.68
C LYS A 112 5.60 11.82 -28.77
N LYS A 113 6.10 12.56 -27.79
CA LYS A 113 7.49 13.01 -27.68
C LYS A 113 8.49 11.84 -27.63
N HIS A 114 8.11 10.74 -26.98
CA HIS A 114 8.90 9.51 -26.91
C HIS A 114 8.58 8.49 -28.02
N ASN A 115 7.74 8.86 -28.99
CA ASN A 115 7.34 8.01 -30.10
C ASN A 115 6.66 6.69 -29.67
N VAL A 116 5.97 6.70 -28.53
CA VAL A 116 5.26 5.53 -27.96
C VAL A 116 3.77 5.61 -28.32
N PRO A 117 3.20 4.60 -28.99
CA PRO A 117 1.78 4.57 -29.28
C PRO A 117 0.94 4.33 -28.02
N GLY A 118 -0.23 4.96 -27.98
CA GLY A 118 -1.20 4.78 -26.92
C GLY A 118 -2.60 4.67 -27.50
N LEU A 119 -3.37 3.66 -27.08
CA LEU A 119 -4.77 3.47 -27.46
C LEU A 119 -5.69 3.58 -26.23
N TYR A 120 -6.79 4.31 -26.38
CA TYR A 120 -7.89 4.35 -25.40
C TYR A 120 -9.23 3.95 -26.04
N GLY A 121 -10.26 3.73 -25.23
CA GLY A 121 -11.55 3.22 -25.67
C GLY A 121 -11.60 1.70 -25.81
N ILE A 122 -10.59 0.99 -25.27
CA ILE A 122 -10.51 -0.47 -25.27
C ILE A 122 -11.08 -1.00 -23.95
N ASP A 123 -11.86 -2.08 -24.01
CA ASP A 123 -12.28 -2.79 -22.80
C ASP A 123 -11.08 -3.54 -22.19
N THR A 124 -10.35 -2.86 -21.31
CA THR A 124 -9.18 -3.41 -20.63
C THR A 124 -9.54 -4.55 -19.68
N ARG A 125 -10.79 -4.64 -19.20
CA ARG A 125 -11.26 -5.76 -18.38
C ARG A 125 -11.42 -7.02 -19.22
N MET A 126 -12.04 -6.91 -20.40
CA MET A 126 -12.14 -8.02 -21.35
C MET A 126 -10.75 -8.51 -21.77
N LEU A 127 -9.85 -7.60 -22.12
CA LEU A 127 -8.47 -7.94 -22.48
C LEU A 127 -7.72 -8.63 -21.32
N THR A 128 -7.83 -8.09 -20.11
CA THR A 128 -7.21 -8.68 -18.92
C THR A 128 -7.71 -10.11 -18.65
N LYS A 129 -9.02 -10.34 -18.74
CA LYS A 129 -9.58 -11.70 -18.57
C LYS A 129 -8.99 -12.68 -19.59
N LYS A 130 -8.91 -12.26 -20.85
CA LYS A 130 -8.34 -13.06 -21.93
C LYS A 130 -6.88 -13.44 -21.66
N LEU A 131 -6.06 -12.48 -21.24
CA LEU A 131 -4.65 -12.73 -20.88
C LEU A 131 -4.53 -13.65 -19.65
N ARG A 132 -5.44 -13.55 -18.66
CA ARG A 132 -5.45 -14.48 -17.52
C ARG A 132 -5.84 -15.91 -17.92
N GLU A 133 -6.77 -16.06 -18.86
CA GLU A 133 -7.27 -17.35 -19.33
C GLU A 133 -6.26 -18.10 -20.20
N HIS A 134 -5.55 -17.41 -21.08
CA HIS A 134 -4.63 -18.03 -22.04
C HIS A 134 -3.14 -17.84 -21.72
N GLY A 135 -2.82 -16.95 -20.77
CA GLY A 135 -1.47 -16.46 -20.52
C GLY A 135 -1.16 -15.18 -21.28
N THR A 136 0.03 -14.63 -21.06
CA THR A 136 0.50 -13.52 -21.88
C THR A 136 0.54 -13.91 -23.35
N MET A 137 0.22 -12.96 -24.22
CA MET A 137 0.12 -13.19 -25.67
C MET A 137 0.99 -12.18 -26.41
N LEU A 138 1.48 -12.55 -27.59
CA LEU A 138 2.05 -11.57 -28.51
C LEU A 138 0.94 -10.67 -29.08
N GLY A 139 1.23 -9.37 -29.16
CA GLY A 139 0.33 -8.37 -29.71
C GLY A 139 1.06 -7.40 -30.63
N LYS A 140 0.28 -6.72 -31.47
CA LYS A 140 0.77 -5.61 -32.30
C LYS A 140 -0.26 -4.49 -32.37
N ILE A 141 0.24 -3.26 -32.36
CA ILE A 141 -0.56 -2.07 -32.62
C ILE A 141 -0.45 -1.74 -34.10
N VAL A 142 -1.59 -1.68 -34.77
CA VAL A 142 -1.69 -1.33 -36.19
C VAL A 142 -2.50 -0.05 -36.33
N MET A 143 -1.86 0.98 -36.87
CA MET A 143 -2.48 2.26 -37.17
C MET A 143 -3.41 2.13 -38.38
N GLU A 144 -4.54 2.84 -38.34
CA GLU A 144 -5.50 2.88 -39.43
C GLU A 144 -4.82 3.20 -40.78
N GLY A 145 -5.10 2.39 -41.80
CA GLY A 145 -4.48 2.50 -43.13
C GLY A 145 -3.20 1.67 -43.33
N THR A 146 -2.66 1.04 -42.29
CA THR A 146 -1.55 0.08 -42.42
C THR A 146 -2.08 -1.34 -42.62
N ASP A 147 -1.52 -2.10 -43.57
CA ASP A 147 -1.83 -3.53 -43.70
C ASP A 147 -1.30 -4.30 -42.49
N PRO A 148 -2.16 -4.94 -41.66
CA PRO A 148 -1.71 -5.71 -40.51
C PRO A 148 -0.68 -6.80 -40.85
N LYS A 149 -0.69 -7.35 -42.07
CA LYS A 149 0.25 -8.40 -42.50
C LYS A 149 1.67 -7.89 -42.68
N SER A 150 1.85 -6.58 -42.86
CA SER A 150 3.18 -5.95 -42.97
C SER A 150 3.93 -5.89 -41.63
N ILE A 151 3.24 -6.10 -40.50
CA ILE A 151 3.82 -6.06 -39.15
C ILE A 151 3.82 -7.48 -38.57
N THR A 152 5.02 -7.99 -38.29
CA THR A 152 5.21 -9.32 -37.69
C THR A 152 5.15 -9.26 -36.17
N PHE A 153 4.56 -10.28 -35.55
CA PHE A 153 4.65 -10.48 -34.11
C PHE A 153 6.11 -10.72 -33.70
N GLN A 154 6.55 -10.09 -32.62
CA GLN A 154 7.90 -10.23 -32.12
C GLN A 154 7.85 -10.59 -30.65
N ASP A 155 8.49 -11.71 -30.31
CA ASP A 155 8.70 -12.12 -28.93
C ASP A 155 9.97 -11.46 -28.39
N GLN A 156 9.81 -10.50 -27.49
CA GLN A 156 10.92 -9.75 -26.92
C GLN A 156 11.80 -10.60 -26.00
N ASN A 157 11.33 -11.76 -25.53
CA ASN A 157 12.15 -12.69 -24.76
C ASN A 157 13.26 -13.35 -25.61
N LYS A 158 13.17 -13.26 -26.95
CA LYS A 158 14.19 -13.76 -27.89
C LYS A 158 15.22 -12.70 -28.27
N ILE A 159 15.09 -11.47 -27.75
CA ILE A 159 16.01 -10.36 -27.97
C ILE A 159 16.84 -10.18 -26.70
N ASN A 160 18.10 -9.75 -26.82
CA ASN A 160 18.89 -9.39 -25.65
C ASN A 160 18.40 -8.02 -25.10
N LEU A 161 17.50 -8.07 -24.11
CA LEU A 161 16.92 -6.86 -23.50
C LEU A 161 17.93 -6.13 -22.61
N MET A 162 18.89 -6.85 -22.01
CA MET A 162 19.95 -6.27 -21.18
C MET A 162 20.74 -5.19 -21.93
N THR A 163 21.01 -5.39 -23.21
CA THR A 163 21.69 -4.39 -24.05
C THR A 163 20.87 -3.10 -24.25
N GLN A 164 19.56 -3.13 -24.02
CA GLN A 164 18.68 -1.97 -24.18
C GLN A 164 18.45 -1.21 -22.87
N VAL A 165 18.51 -1.91 -21.73
CA VAL A 165 18.17 -1.36 -20.41
C VAL A 165 19.39 -1.00 -19.56
N SER A 166 20.49 -1.76 -19.69
CA SER A 166 21.66 -1.60 -18.84
C SER A 166 22.53 -0.43 -19.28
N ILE A 167 23.11 0.28 -18.31
CA ILE A 167 24.11 1.33 -18.50
C ILE A 167 25.31 0.82 -19.33
N LYS A 168 26.00 1.75 -19.98
CA LYS A 168 27.12 1.44 -20.90
C LYS A 168 28.50 1.47 -20.24
N ALA A 169 28.63 2.22 -19.16
CA ALA A 169 29.88 2.37 -18.44
C ALA A 169 29.60 2.53 -16.94
N PRO A 170 30.51 2.06 -16.06
CA PRO A 170 30.31 2.20 -14.62
C PRO A 170 30.14 3.65 -14.18
N ARG A 171 29.30 3.86 -13.16
CA ARG A 171 28.98 5.18 -12.58
C ARG A 171 28.96 5.10 -11.07
N VAL A 172 29.51 6.11 -10.40
CA VAL A 172 29.52 6.21 -8.94
C VAL A 172 28.47 7.23 -8.47
N LEU A 173 27.76 6.87 -7.41
CA LEU A 173 26.78 7.69 -6.71
C LEU A 173 27.16 7.82 -5.23
N ASN A 174 26.84 8.98 -4.65
CA ASN A 174 27.15 9.30 -3.25
C ASN A 174 28.60 8.94 -2.85
N PRO A 175 29.62 9.56 -3.48
CA PRO A 175 31.03 9.16 -3.31
C PRO A 175 31.53 9.27 -1.86
N THR A 176 30.85 10.07 -1.03
CA THR A 176 31.12 10.27 0.40
C THR A 176 30.49 9.20 1.30
N GLY A 177 29.74 8.25 0.75
CA GLY A 177 29.10 7.17 1.50
C GLY A 177 30.11 6.26 2.20
N LYS A 178 29.72 5.77 3.39
CA LYS A 178 30.62 4.98 4.28
C LYS A 178 30.74 3.51 3.88
N ILE A 179 29.69 2.98 3.25
CA ILE A 179 29.57 1.59 2.81
C ILE A 179 29.66 1.57 1.29
N SER A 180 30.57 0.79 0.72
CA SER A 180 30.76 0.67 -0.73
C SER A 180 29.95 -0.51 -1.29
N ILE A 181 28.96 -0.25 -2.13
CA ILE A 181 28.10 -1.26 -2.74
C ILE A 181 28.37 -1.35 -4.24
N ALA A 182 28.64 -2.56 -4.74
CA ALA A 182 28.59 -2.83 -6.17
C ALA A 182 27.14 -3.13 -6.56
N CYS A 183 26.58 -2.38 -7.51
CA CYS A 183 25.26 -2.60 -8.07
C CYS A 183 25.40 -3.10 -9.51
N ILE A 184 24.87 -4.29 -9.81
CA ILE A 184 24.78 -4.78 -11.18
C ILE A 184 23.46 -4.31 -11.78
N ASP A 185 23.55 -3.53 -12.86
CA ASP A 185 22.40 -2.99 -13.58
C ASP A 185 21.91 -3.95 -14.66
N CYS A 186 20.84 -4.68 -14.37
CA CYS A 186 20.12 -5.52 -15.32
C CYS A 186 18.85 -4.84 -15.87
N GLY A 187 18.72 -3.52 -15.72
CA GLY A 187 17.48 -2.77 -15.95
C GLY A 187 16.93 -2.18 -14.66
N LEU A 188 17.80 -1.48 -13.93
CA LEU A 188 17.49 -0.93 -12.62
C LEU A 188 16.47 0.21 -12.68
N LYS A 189 15.70 0.30 -11.61
CA LYS A 189 14.90 1.48 -11.29
C LYS A 189 15.70 2.47 -10.44
N ASN A 190 15.57 3.76 -10.76
CA ASN A 190 16.25 4.84 -10.05
C ASN A 190 16.01 4.79 -8.53
N ASN A 191 14.82 4.39 -8.09
CA ASN A 191 14.52 4.41 -6.67
C ASN A 191 15.35 3.41 -5.84
N GLN A 192 15.84 2.31 -6.44
CA GLN A 192 16.78 1.39 -5.76
C GLN A 192 18.08 2.10 -5.38
N LEU A 193 18.62 2.90 -6.31
CA LEU A 193 19.84 3.67 -6.09
C LEU A 193 19.61 4.82 -5.11
N ARG A 194 18.45 5.49 -5.22
CA ARG A 194 18.05 6.59 -4.34
C ARG A 194 18.01 6.14 -2.88
N ILE A 195 17.32 5.06 -2.58
CA ILE A 195 17.20 4.53 -1.21
C ILE A 195 18.58 4.15 -0.67
N LEU A 196 19.40 3.42 -1.42
CA LEU A 196 20.76 3.07 -1.00
C LEU A 196 21.61 4.32 -0.69
N CYS A 197 21.52 5.36 -1.52
CA CYS A 197 22.25 6.60 -1.29
C CYS A 197 21.72 7.39 -0.08
N GLN A 198 20.40 7.48 0.11
CA GLN A 198 19.76 8.12 1.27
C GLN A 198 20.16 7.45 2.58
N LEU A 199 20.32 6.12 2.56
CA LEU A 199 20.82 5.34 3.69
C LEU A 199 22.35 5.42 3.87
N GLY A 200 23.04 6.26 3.10
CA GLY A 200 24.46 6.60 3.28
C GLY A 200 25.44 5.67 2.57
N ALA A 201 24.99 4.82 1.64
CA ALA A 201 25.87 3.98 0.84
C ALA A 201 26.49 4.75 -0.34
N LYS A 202 27.76 4.46 -0.63
CA LYS A 202 28.42 4.78 -1.90
C LYS A 202 28.09 3.65 -2.87
N VAL A 203 27.38 3.96 -3.94
CA VAL A 203 26.92 2.94 -4.90
C VAL A 203 27.72 3.07 -6.19
N THR A 204 28.40 2.01 -6.60
CA THR A 204 29.02 1.92 -7.94
C THR A 204 28.17 1.01 -8.79
N VAL A 205 27.52 1.59 -9.79
CA VAL A 205 26.66 0.89 -10.74
C VAL A 205 27.50 0.37 -11.89
N PHE A 206 27.31 -0.89 -12.25
CA PHE A 206 28.03 -1.59 -13.30
C PHE A 206 27.08 -2.10 -14.37
N PRO A 207 27.48 -2.11 -15.66
CA PRO A 207 26.76 -2.82 -16.71
C PRO A 207 26.55 -4.31 -16.35
N TRP A 208 25.45 -4.90 -16.82
CA TRP A 208 25.02 -6.27 -16.48
C TRP A 208 26.11 -7.35 -16.67
N ASN A 209 26.97 -7.19 -17.68
CA ASN A 209 28.04 -8.12 -18.04
C ASN A 209 29.44 -7.67 -17.58
N HIS A 210 29.54 -6.64 -16.74
CA HIS A 210 30.81 -6.10 -16.32
C HIS A 210 31.47 -6.98 -15.24
N PRO A 211 32.76 -7.32 -15.35
CA PRO A 211 33.46 -8.08 -14.31
C PRO A 211 33.67 -7.21 -13.07
N VAL A 212 33.08 -7.60 -11.93
CA VAL A 212 33.22 -6.89 -10.65
C VAL A 212 34.21 -7.61 -9.74
N LYS A 213 35.25 -6.89 -9.30
CA LYS A 213 36.20 -7.39 -8.30
C LYS A 213 35.60 -7.26 -6.91
N GLN A 214 35.39 -8.39 -6.25
CA GLN A 214 34.76 -8.45 -4.93
C GLN A 214 35.50 -7.66 -3.84
N GLU A 215 36.82 -7.53 -3.96
CA GLU A 215 37.70 -6.91 -2.96
C GLU A 215 37.48 -5.39 -2.84
N ASP A 216 36.96 -4.75 -3.90
CA ASP A 216 36.74 -3.31 -3.97
C ASP A 216 35.44 -2.85 -3.26
N PHE A 217 34.63 -3.80 -2.79
CA PHE A 217 33.28 -3.54 -2.28
C PHE A 217 32.97 -4.23 -0.95
N ASP A 218 32.04 -3.64 -0.21
CA ASP A 218 31.54 -4.16 1.05
C ASP A 218 30.35 -5.12 0.86
N GLY A 219 29.58 -4.96 -0.22
CA GLY A 219 28.46 -5.83 -0.59
C GLY A 219 28.09 -5.74 -2.07
N LEU A 220 27.28 -6.70 -2.52
CA LEU A 220 26.75 -6.80 -3.89
C LEU A 220 25.23 -6.61 -3.88
N PHE A 221 24.74 -5.79 -4.79
CA PHE A 221 23.34 -5.56 -5.03
C PHE A 221 22.99 -5.90 -6.48
N LEU A 222 21.93 -6.68 -6.69
CA LEU A 222 21.47 -7.13 -8.00
C LEU A 222 20.10 -6.50 -8.28
N SER A 223 20.02 -5.66 -9.31
CA SER A 223 18.79 -4.92 -9.64
C SER A 223 17.69 -5.81 -10.23
N ASN A 224 16.51 -5.21 -10.42
CA ASN A 224 15.49 -5.74 -11.30
C ASN A 224 15.92 -5.70 -12.78
N GLY A 225 15.06 -6.23 -13.66
CA GLY A 225 15.23 -6.16 -15.09
C GLY A 225 14.17 -6.96 -15.85
N PRO A 226 14.12 -6.81 -17.19
CA PRO A 226 13.19 -7.53 -18.05
C PRO A 226 13.72 -8.91 -18.48
N GLY A 227 12.85 -9.72 -19.05
CA GLY A 227 13.23 -10.90 -19.85
C GLY A 227 13.48 -12.18 -19.05
N ASP A 228 13.96 -13.19 -19.78
CA ASP A 228 14.29 -14.51 -19.23
C ASP A 228 15.73 -14.52 -18.67
N PRO A 229 15.91 -14.70 -17.35
CA PRO A 229 17.23 -14.66 -16.72
C PRO A 229 18.21 -15.70 -17.29
N GLN A 230 17.72 -16.88 -17.68
CA GLN A 230 18.58 -17.99 -18.09
C GLN A 230 19.19 -17.77 -19.47
N SER A 231 18.41 -17.23 -20.41
CA SER A 231 18.86 -17.00 -21.79
C SER A 231 19.53 -15.64 -21.98
N GLN A 232 19.21 -14.64 -21.16
CA GLN A 232 19.66 -13.26 -21.39
C GLN A 232 20.87 -12.82 -20.54
N CYS A 233 21.16 -13.49 -19.42
CA CYS A 233 22.17 -13.02 -18.45
C CYS A 233 23.26 -14.06 -18.07
N PRO A 234 23.82 -14.87 -18.98
CA PRO A 234 24.77 -15.92 -18.60
C PRO A 234 26.06 -15.37 -17.95
N GLU A 235 26.59 -14.25 -18.43
CA GLU A 235 27.78 -13.60 -17.85
C GLU A 235 27.53 -13.07 -16.43
N THR A 236 26.31 -12.57 -16.17
CA THR A 236 25.92 -12.11 -14.84
C THR A 236 25.78 -13.30 -13.88
N ILE A 237 25.18 -14.40 -14.33
CA ILE A 237 25.07 -15.64 -13.54
C ILE A 237 26.47 -16.15 -13.17
N GLU A 238 27.41 -16.17 -14.11
CA GLU A 238 28.79 -16.58 -13.84
C GLU A 238 29.45 -15.68 -12.78
N THR A 239 29.23 -14.37 -12.88
CA THR A 239 29.74 -13.39 -11.89
C THR A 239 29.15 -13.66 -10.51
N ILE A 240 27.85 -13.88 -10.39
CA ILE A 240 27.18 -14.17 -9.11
C ILE A 240 27.67 -15.50 -8.54
N THR A 241 27.83 -16.54 -9.36
CA THR A 241 28.36 -17.84 -8.94
C THR A 241 29.75 -17.70 -8.30
N LYS A 242 30.63 -16.85 -8.87
CA LYS A 242 31.94 -16.54 -8.27
C LYS A 242 31.80 -15.88 -6.90
N TRP A 243 30.85 -14.98 -6.71
CA TRP A 243 30.57 -14.35 -5.41
C TRP A 243 30.02 -15.35 -4.38
N LEU A 244 29.08 -16.23 -4.77
CA LEU A 244 28.48 -17.23 -3.87
C LEU A 244 29.48 -18.28 -3.37
N THR A 245 30.46 -18.61 -4.21
CA THR A 245 31.48 -19.65 -3.97
C THR A 245 32.82 -19.10 -3.45
N SER A 246 32.97 -17.77 -3.35
CA SER A 246 34.18 -17.10 -2.87
C SER A 246 34.53 -17.48 -1.43
N LYS A 247 35.83 -17.50 -1.13
CA LYS A 247 36.33 -17.67 0.25
C LYS A 247 36.07 -16.43 1.10
N THR A 248 36.11 -15.24 0.49
CA THR A 248 35.75 -14.00 1.15
C THR A 248 34.24 -13.85 1.07
N ILE A 249 33.55 -13.89 2.21
CA ILE A 249 32.09 -13.77 2.24
C ILE A 249 31.71 -12.29 2.34
N LYS A 250 30.89 -11.83 1.39
CA LYS A 250 30.34 -10.46 1.36
C LYS A 250 28.82 -10.52 1.20
N PRO A 251 28.02 -9.66 1.85
CA PRO A 251 26.58 -9.70 1.71
C PRO A 251 26.09 -9.44 0.29
N ILE A 252 25.02 -10.15 -0.09
CA ILE A 252 24.39 -10.05 -1.41
C ILE A 252 22.89 -9.88 -1.23
N PHE A 253 22.32 -8.87 -1.91
CA PHE A 253 20.88 -8.65 -1.99
C PHE A 253 20.41 -8.56 -3.44
N GLY A 254 19.42 -9.36 -3.82
CA GLY A 254 18.83 -9.34 -5.17
C GLY A 254 17.34 -9.01 -5.18
N ILE A 255 16.91 -8.25 -6.19
CA ILE A 255 15.52 -7.81 -6.38
C ILE A 255 15.02 -8.27 -7.74
N CYS A 256 13.82 -8.88 -7.78
CA CYS A 256 13.13 -9.30 -9.00
C CYS A 256 14.02 -10.17 -9.91
N LEU A 257 14.54 -9.65 -11.03
CA LEU A 257 15.50 -10.37 -11.87
C LEU A 257 16.75 -10.77 -11.07
N GLY A 258 17.26 -9.91 -10.20
CA GLY A 258 18.38 -10.21 -9.30
C GLY A 258 18.12 -11.39 -8.35
N HIS A 259 16.87 -11.59 -7.94
CA HIS A 259 16.46 -12.78 -7.18
C HIS A 259 16.56 -14.05 -8.03
N GLN A 260 16.04 -14.01 -9.25
CA GLN A 260 16.11 -15.13 -10.19
C GLN A 260 17.55 -15.48 -10.58
N LEU A 261 18.39 -14.47 -10.84
CA LEU A 261 19.81 -14.66 -11.16
C LEU A 261 20.58 -15.28 -9.99
N MET A 262 20.28 -14.86 -8.75
CA MET A 262 20.86 -15.47 -7.55
C MET A 262 20.43 -16.93 -7.39
N ALA A 263 19.16 -17.24 -7.64
CA ALA A 263 18.64 -18.59 -7.59
C ALA A 263 19.31 -19.51 -8.63
N LEU A 264 19.43 -19.04 -9.88
CA LEU A 264 20.13 -19.76 -10.95
C LEU A 264 21.61 -19.98 -10.62
N ALA A 265 22.30 -18.96 -10.10
CA ALA A 265 23.70 -19.08 -9.67
C ALA A 265 23.89 -20.07 -8.50
N ALA A 266 22.87 -20.24 -7.66
CA ALA A 266 22.83 -21.27 -6.62
C ALA A 266 22.46 -22.67 -7.13
N GLY A 267 22.12 -22.82 -8.42
CA GLY A 267 21.77 -24.09 -9.06
C GLY A 267 20.28 -24.43 -9.08
N MET A 268 19.41 -23.46 -8.79
CA MET A 268 17.94 -23.62 -8.89
C MET A 268 17.45 -23.39 -10.33
N LYS A 269 16.15 -23.56 -10.57
CA LYS A 269 15.51 -23.34 -11.88
C LYS A 269 14.50 -22.20 -11.84
N THR A 270 14.28 -21.58 -13.00
CA THR A 270 13.25 -20.57 -13.22
C THR A 270 12.27 -21.04 -14.29
N ALA A 271 11.02 -20.60 -14.21
CA ALA A 271 10.01 -20.86 -15.24
C ALA A 271 9.13 -19.64 -15.51
N LYS A 272 8.63 -19.54 -16.75
CA LYS A 272 7.67 -18.51 -17.13
C LYS A 272 6.32 -18.79 -16.47
N LEU A 273 5.81 -17.81 -15.75
CA LEU A 273 4.47 -17.81 -15.20
C LEU A 273 3.45 -17.65 -16.33
N LYS A 274 2.23 -18.14 -16.11
CA LYS A 274 1.15 -18.06 -17.11
C LYS A 274 0.90 -16.62 -17.58
N TYR A 275 0.72 -15.70 -16.64
CA TYR A 275 0.49 -14.28 -16.94
C TYR A 275 1.34 -13.32 -16.07
N GLY A 276 2.27 -13.87 -15.28
CA GLY A 276 3.13 -13.12 -14.36
C GLY A 276 2.39 -12.47 -13.18
N ASN A 277 3.16 -11.91 -12.26
CA ASN A 277 2.63 -11.09 -11.17
C ASN A 277 2.98 -9.63 -11.44
N ARG A 278 1.94 -8.83 -11.67
CA ARG A 278 2.04 -7.43 -12.11
C ARG A 278 1.01 -6.58 -11.41
N GLY A 279 1.43 -5.83 -10.39
CA GLY A 279 0.49 -5.06 -9.55
C GLY A 279 1.10 -4.49 -8.29
N HIS A 280 0.32 -3.66 -7.59
CA HIS A 280 0.73 -2.99 -6.34
C HIS A 280 0.06 -3.61 -5.10
N ASN A 281 -0.61 -4.76 -5.27
CA ASN A 281 -1.47 -5.38 -4.28
C ASN A 281 -1.16 -6.87 -4.07
N GLN A 282 0.09 -7.29 -4.30
CA GLN A 282 0.47 -8.71 -4.22
C GLN A 282 0.87 -9.09 -2.78
N PRO A 283 0.16 -10.03 -2.14
CA PRO A 283 0.42 -10.45 -0.76
C PRO A 283 1.57 -11.47 -0.69
N CYS A 284 2.61 -11.13 0.06
CA CYS A 284 3.75 -12.01 0.32
C CYS A 284 3.82 -12.37 1.81
N LEU A 285 3.64 -13.66 2.11
CA LEU A 285 3.84 -14.22 3.46
C LEU A 285 5.33 -14.39 3.72
N LEU A 286 5.80 -13.93 4.88
CA LEU A 286 7.13 -14.22 5.41
C LEU A 286 7.13 -15.62 6.03
N GLU A 287 7.87 -16.54 5.42
CA GLU A 287 7.88 -17.95 5.81
C GLU A 287 8.31 -18.17 7.26
N GLY A 288 7.64 -19.11 7.92
CA GLY A 288 7.86 -19.41 9.34
C GLY A 288 7.27 -18.38 10.30
N THR A 289 6.44 -17.45 9.82
CA THR A 289 5.75 -16.43 10.62
C THR A 289 4.29 -16.26 10.15
N GLU A 290 3.51 -15.49 10.91
CA GLU A 290 2.14 -15.08 10.52
C GLU A 290 2.13 -13.71 9.82
N ARG A 291 3.28 -13.23 9.33
CA ARG A 291 3.45 -11.90 8.75
C ARG A 291 3.25 -11.92 7.24
N CYS A 292 2.38 -11.04 6.75
CA CYS A 292 2.11 -10.82 5.34
C CYS A 292 2.31 -9.34 4.98
N PHE A 293 2.91 -9.09 3.82
CA PHE A 293 3.21 -7.76 3.30
C PHE A 293 2.55 -7.58 1.94
N ILE A 294 2.06 -6.37 1.67
CA ILE A 294 1.55 -6.01 0.35
C ILE A 294 2.71 -5.43 -0.46
N THR A 295 2.95 -5.98 -1.65
CA THR A 295 4.15 -5.71 -2.43
C THR A 295 3.81 -5.23 -3.84
N SER A 296 4.75 -4.46 -4.42
CA SER A 296 4.76 -4.12 -5.83
C SER A 296 5.53 -5.17 -6.61
N GLN A 297 4.96 -5.70 -7.69
CA GLN A 297 5.54 -6.77 -8.49
C GLN A 297 5.41 -6.46 -9.97
N ASN A 298 6.45 -6.80 -10.73
CA ASN A 298 6.45 -6.79 -12.18
C ASN A 298 7.41 -7.85 -12.73
N HIS A 299 6.95 -9.11 -12.77
CA HIS A 299 7.74 -10.21 -13.33
C HIS A 299 6.90 -11.26 -14.05
N GLY A 300 7.45 -11.79 -15.14
CA GLY A 300 6.87 -12.90 -15.92
C GLY A 300 7.47 -14.26 -15.61
N PHE A 301 8.58 -14.33 -14.88
CA PHE A 301 9.29 -15.56 -14.52
C PHE A 301 9.36 -15.70 -13.00
N ALA A 302 9.45 -16.92 -12.48
CA ALA A 302 9.59 -17.19 -11.05
C ALA A 302 10.55 -18.35 -10.80
N VAL A 303 11.15 -18.38 -9.61
CA VAL A 303 11.97 -19.51 -9.14
C VAL A 303 11.08 -20.70 -8.83
N GLN A 304 11.45 -21.88 -9.33
CA GLN A 304 10.74 -23.12 -9.09
C GLN A 304 11.19 -23.76 -7.77
N THR A 305 10.25 -23.99 -6.85
CA THR A 305 10.50 -24.58 -5.52
C THR A 305 9.96 -26.00 -5.36
N ALA A 306 9.10 -26.46 -6.28
CA ALA A 306 8.45 -27.77 -6.20
C ALA A 306 9.43 -28.97 -6.24
N GLU A 307 10.58 -28.81 -6.90
CA GLU A 307 11.64 -29.83 -6.98
C GLU A 307 12.63 -29.75 -5.79
N GLY A 308 12.36 -28.87 -4.82
CA GLY A 308 13.26 -28.55 -3.72
C GLY A 308 14.20 -27.38 -4.03
N LEU A 309 14.73 -26.76 -2.97
CA LEU A 309 15.74 -25.71 -3.08
C LEU A 309 17.15 -26.29 -3.14
N ALA A 310 18.11 -25.46 -3.59
CA ALA A 310 19.53 -25.78 -3.44
C ALA A 310 19.91 -25.97 -1.96
N LYS A 311 20.95 -26.77 -1.70
CA LYS A 311 21.43 -27.04 -0.34
C LYS A 311 21.75 -25.73 0.41
N ASP A 312 21.35 -25.65 1.68
CA ASP A 312 21.57 -24.52 2.59
C ASP A 312 20.80 -23.22 2.22
N TRP A 313 19.76 -23.34 1.38
CA TRP A 313 18.81 -22.28 1.05
C TRP A 313 17.42 -22.59 1.58
N SER A 314 16.73 -21.54 2.05
CA SER A 314 15.35 -21.57 2.50
C SER A 314 14.50 -20.57 1.72
N ILE A 315 13.21 -20.86 1.62
CA ILE A 315 12.21 -19.87 1.16
C ILE A 315 12.13 -18.77 2.22
N LEU A 316 12.14 -17.52 1.75
CA LEU A 316 11.96 -16.35 2.61
C LEU A 316 10.53 -15.81 2.50
N PHE A 317 10.01 -15.67 1.29
CA PHE A 317 8.65 -15.22 1.05
C PHE A 317 7.92 -16.12 0.06
N THR A 318 6.60 -16.23 0.23
CA THR A 318 5.69 -16.96 -0.66
C THR A 318 4.47 -16.11 -0.98
N ASN A 319 4.08 -16.07 -2.26
CA ASN A 319 2.89 -15.37 -2.71
C ASN A 319 1.63 -16.09 -2.20
N GLN A 320 0.73 -15.39 -1.53
CA GLN A 320 -0.47 -16.03 -0.97
C GLN A 320 -1.56 -16.31 -2.03
N ASN A 321 -1.51 -15.67 -3.20
CA ASN A 321 -2.50 -15.88 -4.26
C ASN A 321 -2.20 -17.14 -5.09
N ASP A 322 -0.94 -17.37 -5.44
CA ASP A 322 -0.55 -18.43 -6.39
C ASP A 322 0.54 -19.39 -5.88
N GLN A 323 1.03 -19.19 -4.64
CA GLN A 323 2.07 -20.00 -4.00
C GLN A 323 3.42 -19.97 -4.72
N SER A 324 3.65 -19.00 -5.61
CA SER A 324 4.95 -18.78 -6.22
C SER A 324 5.98 -18.28 -5.21
N ASN A 325 7.26 -18.54 -5.48
CA ASN A 325 8.35 -18.09 -4.64
C ASN A 325 8.55 -16.57 -4.77
N GLU A 326 8.61 -15.89 -3.63
CA GLU A 326 8.75 -14.44 -3.57
C GLU A 326 10.06 -13.99 -2.90
N GLY A 327 10.89 -14.95 -2.51
CA GLY A 327 12.20 -14.69 -1.95
C GLY A 327 12.89 -15.94 -1.45
N ILE A 328 14.22 -15.88 -1.37
CA ILE A 328 15.09 -16.93 -0.84
C ILE A 328 16.15 -16.32 0.07
N VAL A 329 16.62 -17.12 1.02
CA VAL A 329 17.67 -16.74 1.97
C VAL A 329 18.59 -17.92 2.20
N HIS A 330 19.89 -17.67 2.28
CA HIS A 330 20.85 -18.70 2.67
C HIS A 330 20.82 -18.89 4.20
N ASP A 331 20.89 -20.13 4.67
CA ASP A 331 20.74 -20.47 6.10
C ASP A 331 21.88 -19.95 7.00
N SER A 332 23.04 -19.60 6.43
CA SER A 332 24.24 -19.22 7.19
C SER A 332 25.04 -18.06 6.57
N LYS A 333 25.07 -17.93 5.24
CA LYS A 333 25.74 -16.83 4.54
C LYS A 333 24.82 -15.61 4.42
N PRO A 334 25.37 -14.39 4.27
CA PRO A 334 24.60 -13.14 4.23
C PRO A 334 23.96 -12.88 2.86
N PHE A 335 23.29 -13.89 2.30
CA PHE A 335 22.68 -13.83 0.97
C PHE A 335 21.17 -13.93 1.12
N PHE A 336 20.46 -12.97 0.56
CA PHE A 336 19.02 -13.02 0.46
C PHE A 336 18.55 -12.30 -0.80
N SER A 337 17.35 -12.61 -1.25
CA SER A 337 16.74 -11.93 -2.38
C SER A 337 15.22 -12.01 -2.31
N VAL A 338 14.57 -11.08 -2.98
CA VAL A 338 13.11 -10.97 -3.06
C VAL A 338 12.67 -10.79 -4.52
N GLN A 339 11.56 -11.39 -4.89
CA GLN A 339 11.02 -11.36 -6.25
C GLN A 339 10.21 -10.09 -6.52
N PHE A 340 9.61 -9.50 -5.49
CA PHE A 340 8.94 -8.21 -5.53
C PHE A 340 9.92 -7.02 -5.50
N HIS A 341 9.39 -5.80 -5.56
CA HIS A 341 10.13 -4.54 -5.63
C HIS A 341 9.97 -3.71 -4.34
N PRO A 342 10.85 -3.89 -3.34
CA PRO A 342 10.85 -3.10 -2.11
C PRO A 342 11.05 -1.60 -2.32
N GLU A 343 11.63 -1.21 -3.46
CA GLU A 343 11.79 0.19 -3.86
C GLU A 343 10.50 0.81 -4.41
N HIS A 344 9.41 0.04 -4.53
CA HIS A 344 8.09 0.53 -4.95
C HIS A 344 8.09 1.34 -6.24
N CYS A 345 7.80 2.65 -6.24
CA CYS A 345 7.78 3.53 -7.43
C CYS A 345 7.42 2.83 -8.76
N ALA A 346 6.18 2.39 -8.96
CA ALA A 346 5.00 2.65 -8.13
C ALA A 346 4.65 1.52 -7.14
N GLY A 347 3.81 1.84 -6.15
CA GLY A 347 3.24 0.87 -5.21
C GLY A 347 3.57 1.11 -3.73
N PRO A 348 3.22 0.16 -2.85
CA PRO A 348 3.31 0.30 -1.39
C PRO A 348 4.74 0.33 -0.87
N ARG A 349 5.01 1.15 0.15
CA ARG A 349 6.34 1.29 0.79
C ARG A 349 6.61 0.26 1.90
N ASP A 350 5.81 -0.80 1.97
CA ASP A 350 5.70 -1.69 3.14
C ASP A 350 6.97 -2.52 3.40
N THR A 351 7.82 -2.69 2.40
CA THR A 351 9.04 -3.52 2.46
C THR A 351 10.33 -2.74 2.20
N GLU A 352 10.27 -1.41 2.16
CA GLU A 352 11.44 -0.53 1.91
C GLU A 352 12.57 -0.78 2.95
N ASN A 353 12.22 -1.19 4.16
CA ASN A 353 13.18 -1.51 5.23
C ASN A 353 14.17 -2.62 4.87
N LEU A 354 13.92 -3.44 3.85
CA LEU A 354 14.86 -4.45 3.35
C LEU A 354 16.19 -3.83 2.89
N PHE A 355 16.20 -2.60 2.38
CA PHE A 355 17.43 -1.88 2.04
C PHE A 355 18.26 -1.54 3.28
N GLN A 356 17.60 -1.09 4.36
CA GLN A 356 18.27 -0.82 5.63
C GLN A 356 18.82 -2.11 6.24
N ILE A 357 18.05 -3.20 6.19
CA ILE A 357 18.49 -4.53 6.65
C ILE A 357 19.74 -4.96 5.88
N PHE A 358 19.74 -4.84 4.55
CA PHE A 358 20.91 -5.15 3.73
C PHE A 358 22.15 -4.35 4.17
N LEU A 359 22.03 -3.02 4.32
CA LEU A 359 23.17 -2.18 4.71
C LEU A 359 23.65 -2.47 6.14
N ASN A 360 22.76 -2.81 7.06
CA ASN A 360 23.12 -3.25 8.41
C ASN A 360 23.92 -4.56 8.39
N VAL A 361 23.52 -5.51 7.55
CA VAL A 361 24.26 -6.76 7.34
C VAL A 361 25.64 -6.46 6.74
N VAL A 362 25.72 -5.58 5.74
CA VAL A 362 27.01 -5.12 5.16
C VAL A 362 27.91 -4.50 6.20
N GLN A 363 27.39 -3.58 7.01
CA GLN A 363 28.16 -2.94 8.09
C GLN A 363 28.66 -3.96 9.12
N SER A 364 27.84 -4.96 9.45
CA SER A 364 28.19 -6.02 10.41
C SER A 364 29.34 -6.89 9.89
N TYR A 365 29.31 -7.27 8.60
CA TYR A 365 30.41 -8.01 7.97
C TYR A 365 31.67 -7.16 7.81
N LYS A 366 31.53 -5.87 7.46
CA LYS A 366 32.64 -4.92 7.38
C LYS A 366 33.35 -4.73 8.72
N SER A 367 32.61 -4.80 9.82
CA SER A 367 33.11 -4.62 11.20
C SER A 367 33.60 -5.92 11.85
N ASN A 368 33.64 -7.04 11.11
CA ASN A 368 33.97 -8.38 11.62
C ASN A 368 33.06 -8.87 12.76
N THR A 369 31.80 -8.44 12.76
CA THR A 369 30.74 -8.91 13.69
C THR A 369 29.60 -9.53 12.89
N PRO A 370 29.83 -10.68 12.22
CA PRO A 370 28.86 -11.24 11.29
C PRO A 370 27.57 -11.65 12.00
N ILE A 371 26.44 -11.38 11.35
CA ILE A 371 25.10 -11.74 11.82
C ILE A 371 24.48 -12.77 10.88
N ASN A 372 23.64 -13.65 11.43
CA ASN A 372 22.82 -14.54 10.61
C ASN A 372 21.70 -13.73 9.95
N VAL A 373 21.77 -13.57 8.62
CA VAL A 373 20.83 -12.73 7.88
C VAL A 373 19.38 -13.23 7.95
N LYS A 374 19.17 -14.56 7.99
CA LYS A 374 17.83 -15.16 8.07
C LYS A 374 17.16 -14.81 9.40
N SER A 375 17.85 -15.06 10.52
CA SER A 375 17.35 -14.70 11.85
C SER A 375 17.13 -13.19 11.97
N TYR A 376 18.06 -12.38 11.45
CA TYR A 376 17.95 -10.93 11.49
C TYR A 376 16.77 -10.40 10.65
N LEU A 377 16.54 -10.94 9.45
CA LEU A 377 15.37 -10.61 8.63
C LEU A 377 14.07 -10.92 9.38
N ILE A 378 13.95 -12.12 9.93
CA ILE A 378 12.75 -12.53 10.69
C ILE A 378 12.56 -11.59 11.88
N GLU A 379 13.60 -11.31 12.65
CA GLU A 379 13.54 -10.39 13.80
C GLU A 379 13.06 -9.00 13.37
N GLN A 380 13.69 -8.38 12.37
CA GLN A 380 13.35 -7.02 11.95
C GLN A 380 11.94 -6.92 11.35
N LEU A 381 11.52 -7.93 10.59
CA LEU A 381 10.20 -7.95 9.93
C LEU A 381 9.04 -8.39 10.84
N THR A 382 9.36 -9.00 11.99
CA THR A 382 8.37 -9.36 13.03
C THR A 382 8.42 -8.44 14.25
N SER A 383 9.48 -7.62 14.40
CA SER A 383 9.62 -6.69 15.51
C SER A 383 8.43 -5.73 15.56
N ARG A 384 7.68 -5.83 16.65
CA ARG A 384 6.44 -5.07 16.84
C ARG A 384 6.78 -3.59 16.93
N CYS A 385 6.24 -2.76 16.03
CA CYS A 385 6.35 -1.30 16.12
C CYS A 385 5.49 -0.68 17.24
N SER A 386 5.09 -1.43 18.26
CA SER A 386 4.41 -0.92 19.44
C SER A 386 4.85 -1.67 20.70
N ASP A 387 5.47 -0.92 21.62
CA ASP A 387 5.94 -1.28 22.97
C ASP A 387 6.52 -2.69 23.14
N ALA A 388 7.85 -2.77 23.35
CA ALA A 388 8.56 -3.99 23.77
C ALA A 388 8.00 -4.65 25.07
N ASN A 389 7.09 -3.97 25.77
CA ASN A 389 6.39 -4.44 26.97
C ASN A 389 4.93 -4.88 26.72
N ALA A 390 4.42 -4.79 25.49
CA ALA A 390 3.10 -5.31 25.18
C ALA A 390 3.16 -6.85 25.21
N PRO A 391 2.38 -7.52 26.08
CA PRO A 391 2.36 -8.98 26.11
C PRO A 391 2.05 -9.53 24.71
N PRO A 392 2.51 -10.75 24.38
CA PRO A 392 1.96 -11.49 23.24
C PRO A 392 0.44 -11.37 23.28
N PRO A 393 -0.26 -11.19 22.14
CA PRO A 393 -1.71 -11.31 22.13
C PRO A 393 -2.04 -12.57 22.92
N ALA A 394 -2.67 -12.39 24.09
CA ALA A 394 -3.03 -13.53 24.90
C ALA A 394 -3.89 -14.38 23.97
N PHE A 395 -3.49 -15.63 23.72
CA PHE A 395 -4.33 -16.57 22.98
C PHE A 395 -5.68 -16.54 23.70
N CYS A 396 -6.66 -15.84 23.12
CA CYS A 396 -7.95 -15.73 23.73
C CYS A 396 -8.49 -17.15 23.68
N SER A 397 -8.65 -17.77 24.85
CA SER A 397 -9.32 -19.06 24.96
C SER A 397 -10.54 -19.03 24.07
N ARG A 398 -10.72 -20.04 23.21
CA ARG A 398 -11.76 -20.05 22.17
C ARG A 398 -13.09 -19.55 22.75
N VAL A 399 -13.48 -18.36 22.30
CA VAL A 399 -14.69 -17.66 22.73
C VAL A 399 -15.89 -18.50 22.34
N LYS A 400 -16.82 -18.74 23.27
CA LYS A 400 -18.01 -19.58 23.02
C LYS A 400 -19.28 -18.75 22.91
N LYS A 401 -19.35 -17.64 23.63
CA LYS A 401 -20.50 -16.73 23.61
C LYS A 401 -20.06 -15.27 23.52
N VAL A 402 -20.63 -14.53 22.57
CA VAL A 402 -20.36 -13.11 22.34
C VAL A 402 -21.61 -12.27 22.47
N LEU A 403 -21.48 -11.12 23.12
CA LEU A 403 -22.46 -10.04 23.14
C LEU A 403 -22.13 -9.01 22.06
N ILE A 404 -23.12 -8.64 21.25
CA ILE A 404 -23.02 -7.61 20.21
C ILE A 404 -23.96 -6.48 20.58
N LEU A 405 -23.44 -5.26 20.63
CA LEU A 405 -24.25 -4.06 20.79
C LEU A 405 -24.58 -3.48 19.39
N GLY A 406 -25.87 -3.33 19.09
CA GLY A 406 -26.33 -2.70 17.84
C GLY A 406 -26.20 -1.17 17.88
N SER A 407 -26.76 -0.50 16.87
CA SER A 407 -26.72 0.98 16.77
C SER A 407 -27.76 1.70 17.61
N GLY A 408 -28.84 1.02 17.99
CA GLY A 408 -30.01 1.69 18.54
C GLY A 408 -30.89 2.29 17.45
N GLY A 409 -31.63 3.35 17.78
CA GLY A 409 -32.45 4.06 16.80
C GLY A 409 -31.59 4.77 15.76
N LEU A 410 -32.07 4.82 14.52
CA LEU A 410 -31.40 5.56 13.43
C LEU A 410 -31.44 7.06 13.72
N THR A 411 -30.28 7.72 13.60
CA THR A 411 -30.14 9.18 13.78
C THR A 411 -29.29 9.75 12.65
N ILE A 412 -29.40 11.05 12.39
CA ILE A 412 -28.54 11.71 11.39
C ILE A 412 -27.09 11.56 11.85
N GLY A 413 -26.21 11.04 10.98
CA GLY A 413 -24.82 10.71 11.29
C GLY A 413 -24.59 9.31 11.88
N GLN A 414 -25.65 8.52 12.13
CA GLN A 414 -25.55 7.12 12.54
C GLN A 414 -26.78 6.35 12.03
N ALA A 415 -26.66 5.79 10.83
CA ALA A 415 -27.77 5.18 10.10
C ALA A 415 -27.64 3.65 9.99
N GLY A 416 -28.04 3.09 8.84
CA GLY A 416 -28.16 1.65 8.61
C GLY A 416 -26.83 0.92 8.36
N GLU A 417 -25.71 1.63 8.26
CA GLU A 417 -24.37 1.07 8.10
C GLU A 417 -24.01 0.12 9.27
N PHE A 418 -24.44 0.46 10.48
CA PHE A 418 -24.21 -0.36 11.67
C PHE A 418 -25.12 -1.58 11.75
N ASP A 419 -26.35 -1.46 11.24
CA ASP A 419 -27.26 -2.60 11.08
C ASP A 419 -26.67 -3.65 10.11
N TYR A 420 -26.07 -3.17 9.01
CA TYR A 420 -25.34 -4.02 8.07
C TYR A 420 -24.09 -4.62 8.71
N SER A 421 -23.22 -3.80 9.33
CA SER A 421 -21.95 -4.26 9.89
C SER A 421 -22.15 -5.28 11.02
N GLY A 422 -23.10 -5.04 11.92
CA GLY A 422 -23.43 -5.97 12.99
C GLY A 422 -24.06 -7.26 12.50
N THR A 423 -24.75 -7.24 11.35
CA THR A 423 -25.22 -8.46 10.67
C THR A 423 -24.06 -9.30 10.14
N GLN A 424 -23.03 -8.66 9.56
CA GLN A 424 -21.81 -9.36 9.13
C GLN A 424 -21.04 -9.93 10.33
N ALA A 425 -20.98 -9.21 11.44
CA ALA A 425 -20.37 -9.71 12.68
C ALA A 425 -21.08 -10.98 13.18
N ILE A 426 -22.42 -10.99 13.20
CA ILE A 426 -23.20 -12.18 13.58
C ILE A 426 -22.88 -13.35 12.63
N LYS A 427 -22.81 -13.10 11.32
CA LYS A 427 -22.48 -14.12 10.32
C LYS A 427 -21.09 -14.73 10.57
N ALA A 428 -20.07 -13.91 10.78
CA ALA A 428 -18.70 -14.36 11.08
C ALA A 428 -18.64 -15.19 12.37
N MET A 429 -19.33 -14.76 13.42
CA MET A 429 -19.42 -15.54 14.68
C MET A 429 -20.11 -16.90 14.46
N ASN A 430 -21.17 -16.95 13.64
CA ASN A 430 -21.87 -18.19 13.33
C ASN A 430 -21.00 -19.17 12.53
N GLU A 431 -20.20 -18.69 11.58
CA GLU A 431 -19.23 -19.49 10.80
C GLU A 431 -18.17 -20.14 11.70
N GLU A 432 -17.77 -19.45 12.78
CA GLU A 432 -16.84 -19.96 13.79
C GLU A 432 -17.49 -20.79 14.92
N HIS A 433 -18.81 -21.03 14.81
CA HIS A 433 -19.65 -21.72 15.78
C HIS A 433 -19.69 -21.06 17.17
N ILE A 434 -19.71 -19.73 17.21
CA ILE A 434 -19.80 -18.91 18.41
C ILE A 434 -21.25 -18.46 18.65
N TYR A 435 -21.75 -18.63 19.87
CA TYR A 435 -23.12 -18.24 20.24
C TYR A 435 -23.24 -16.71 20.32
N THR A 436 -24.18 -16.13 19.59
CA THR A 436 -24.39 -14.67 19.49
C THR A 436 -25.58 -14.20 20.30
N VAL A 437 -25.35 -13.18 21.13
CA VAL A 437 -26.38 -12.41 21.82
C VAL A 437 -26.36 -10.99 21.28
N LEU A 438 -27.48 -10.48 20.79
CA LEU A 438 -27.61 -9.11 20.28
C LEU A 438 -28.47 -8.26 21.22
N ILE A 439 -28.04 -7.04 21.51
CA ILE A 439 -28.88 -5.98 22.07
C ILE A 439 -29.08 -4.91 21.00
N ASN A 440 -30.30 -4.74 20.50
CA ASN A 440 -30.66 -3.63 19.64
C ASN A 440 -32.15 -3.28 19.82
N PRO A 441 -32.50 -2.06 20.27
CA PRO A 441 -33.90 -1.64 20.42
C PRO A 441 -34.60 -1.34 19.09
N ASN A 442 -33.88 -1.18 17.98
CA ASN A 442 -34.46 -0.94 16.67
C ASN A 442 -35.10 -2.22 16.13
N ILE A 443 -36.44 -2.27 16.09
CA ILE A 443 -37.18 -3.44 15.59
C ILE A 443 -37.24 -3.51 14.05
N ALA A 444 -36.91 -2.42 13.36
CA ALA A 444 -37.04 -2.31 11.91
C ALA A 444 -35.79 -2.78 11.13
N THR A 445 -34.72 -3.19 11.83
CA THR A 445 -33.47 -3.60 11.19
C THR A 445 -33.41 -5.10 10.87
N VAL A 446 -32.76 -5.41 9.74
CA VAL A 446 -32.43 -6.79 9.34
C VAL A 446 -31.60 -7.51 10.42
N GLN A 447 -30.78 -6.77 11.17
CA GLN A 447 -29.93 -7.28 12.24
C GLN A 447 -30.74 -8.02 13.33
N THR A 448 -32.00 -7.64 13.56
CA THR A 448 -32.89 -8.26 14.56
C THR A 448 -33.79 -9.36 14.01
N SER A 449 -33.60 -9.75 12.74
CA SER A 449 -34.40 -10.79 12.09
C SER A 449 -34.27 -12.15 12.80
N LYS A 450 -35.37 -12.88 12.86
CA LYS A 450 -35.42 -14.20 13.49
C LYS A 450 -34.44 -15.16 12.82
N GLY A 451 -33.59 -15.79 13.62
CA GLY A 451 -32.64 -16.81 13.17
C GLY A 451 -31.28 -16.27 12.74
N LEU A 452 -31.06 -14.94 12.77
CA LEU A 452 -29.75 -14.35 12.49
C LEU A 452 -28.82 -14.49 13.70
N ALA A 453 -29.12 -13.79 14.80
CA ALA A 453 -28.48 -14.02 16.09
C ALA A 453 -29.18 -15.15 16.85
N ASN A 454 -28.46 -15.85 17.74
CA ASN A 454 -29.06 -16.90 18.55
C ASN A 454 -30.07 -16.36 19.55
N LYS A 455 -29.83 -15.16 20.09
CA LYS A 455 -30.74 -14.47 21.00
C LYS A 455 -30.70 -12.96 20.78
N VAL A 456 -31.88 -12.34 20.73
CA VAL A 456 -32.04 -10.89 20.52
C VAL A 456 -32.78 -10.28 21.70
N PHE A 457 -32.26 -9.17 22.22
CA PHE A 457 -32.87 -8.34 23.25
C PHE A 457 -33.22 -6.96 22.68
N PHE A 458 -34.51 -6.65 22.63
CA PHE A 458 -35.01 -5.33 22.27
C PHE A 458 -34.99 -4.40 23.49
N LEU A 459 -33.78 -4.03 23.92
CA LEU A 459 -33.55 -3.18 25.09
C LEU A 459 -32.70 -1.96 24.70
N PRO A 460 -32.86 -0.82 25.42
CA PRO A 460 -31.96 0.32 25.24
C PRO A 460 -30.50 -0.05 25.50
N ILE A 461 -29.60 0.53 24.71
CA ILE A 461 -28.15 0.33 24.86
C ILE A 461 -27.63 1.33 25.89
N THR A 462 -27.83 0.99 27.17
CA THR A 462 -27.30 1.76 28.31
C THR A 462 -26.56 0.82 29.27
N PRO A 463 -25.60 1.32 30.05
CA PRO A 463 -24.82 0.47 30.95
C PRO A 463 -25.69 -0.36 31.90
N ALA A 464 -26.80 0.20 32.39
CA ALA A 464 -27.70 -0.48 33.31
C ALA A 464 -28.39 -1.71 32.68
N TYR A 465 -28.87 -1.62 31.44
CA TYR A 465 -29.48 -2.76 30.74
C TYR A 465 -28.42 -3.76 30.28
N VAL A 466 -27.28 -3.28 29.78
CA VAL A 466 -26.19 -4.15 29.34
C VAL A 466 -25.63 -4.95 30.52
N GLU A 467 -25.48 -4.36 31.71
CA GLU A 467 -25.06 -5.10 32.92
C GLU A 467 -26.03 -6.24 33.27
N GLN A 468 -27.33 -6.03 33.14
CA GLN A 468 -28.32 -7.09 33.39
C GLN A 468 -28.16 -8.26 32.42
N ILE A 469 -27.87 -7.97 31.14
CA ILE A 469 -27.61 -9.02 30.15
C ILE A 469 -26.28 -9.72 30.44
N LEU A 470 -25.21 -9.00 30.79
CA LEU A 470 -23.93 -9.60 31.19
C LEU A 470 -24.10 -10.55 32.38
N ARG A 471 -24.92 -10.16 33.36
CA ARG A 471 -25.23 -10.98 34.55
C ARG A 471 -25.93 -12.28 34.20
N ASN A 472 -26.90 -12.23 33.28
CA ASN A 472 -27.75 -13.36 32.91
C ASN A 472 -27.11 -14.28 31.86
N GLU A 473 -26.55 -13.70 30.80
CA GLU A 473 -26.03 -14.44 29.65
C GLU A 473 -24.59 -14.91 29.83
N ARG A 474 -23.80 -14.22 30.67
CA ARG A 474 -22.38 -14.52 30.93
C ARG A 474 -21.58 -14.74 29.63
N PRO A 475 -21.55 -13.77 28.70
CA PRO A 475 -20.75 -13.88 27.49
C PRO A 475 -19.24 -13.78 27.81
N ASP A 476 -18.43 -14.54 27.08
CA ASP A 476 -16.97 -14.50 27.23
C ASP A 476 -16.37 -13.23 26.60
N GLY A 477 -17.05 -12.69 25.59
CA GLY A 477 -16.61 -11.49 24.88
C GLY A 477 -17.73 -10.54 24.47
N ILE A 478 -17.36 -9.29 24.20
CA ILE A 478 -18.24 -8.22 23.73
C ILE A 478 -17.65 -7.53 22.50
N LEU A 479 -18.47 -7.27 21.50
CA LEU A 479 -18.14 -6.49 20.30
C LEU A 479 -18.81 -5.12 20.36
N LEU A 480 -18.00 -4.08 20.26
CA LEU A 480 -18.42 -2.68 20.42
C LEU A 480 -18.36 -1.86 19.12
N SER A 481 -17.54 -2.27 18.16
CA SER A 481 -17.25 -1.51 16.94
C SER A 481 -18.36 -1.52 15.87
N PHE A 482 -19.41 -2.33 16.06
CA PHE A 482 -20.46 -2.54 15.04
C PHE A 482 -21.79 -1.82 15.34
N GLY A 483 -21.80 -0.96 16.37
CA GLY A 483 -23.01 -0.28 16.85
C GLY A 483 -22.89 1.24 16.94
N GLY A 484 -21.94 1.83 16.19
CA GLY A 484 -21.70 3.26 16.17
C GLY A 484 -21.31 3.84 17.53
N GLN A 485 -21.47 5.16 17.67
CA GLN A 485 -21.11 5.90 18.88
C GLN A 485 -21.92 5.43 20.10
N THR A 486 -23.19 5.04 19.91
CA THR A 486 -24.03 4.52 20.99
C THR A 486 -23.39 3.32 21.68
N ALA A 487 -22.95 2.33 20.89
CA ALA A 487 -22.32 1.12 21.41
C ALA A 487 -20.94 1.41 22.01
N LEU A 488 -20.14 2.24 21.34
CA LEU A 488 -18.80 2.63 21.81
C LEU A 488 -18.87 3.33 23.17
N ASN A 489 -19.69 4.38 23.31
CA ASN A 489 -19.86 5.13 24.55
C ASN A 489 -20.35 4.23 25.70
N CYS A 490 -21.32 3.33 25.42
CA CYS A 490 -21.79 2.36 26.41
C CYS A 490 -20.66 1.41 26.83
N GLY A 491 -19.87 0.92 25.88
CA GLY A 491 -18.74 0.04 26.14
C GLY A 491 -17.64 0.67 26.99
N VAL A 492 -17.29 1.93 26.71
CA VAL A 492 -16.32 2.70 27.51
C VAL A 492 -16.82 2.87 28.94
N GLN A 493 -18.08 3.27 29.14
CA GLN A 493 -18.66 3.43 30.48
C GLN A 493 -18.67 2.12 31.28
N LEU A 494 -18.99 0.98 30.64
CA LEU A 494 -18.96 -0.35 31.27
C LEU A 494 -17.55 -0.76 31.69
N TYR A 495 -16.54 -0.36 30.92
CA TYR A 495 -15.13 -0.62 31.21
C TYR A 495 -14.65 0.23 32.39
N GLU A 496 -14.93 1.54 32.37
CA GLU A 496 -14.53 2.49 33.42
C GLU A 496 -15.19 2.18 34.77
N SER A 497 -16.44 1.70 34.75
CA SER A 497 -17.15 1.28 35.96
C SER A 497 -16.74 -0.12 36.47
N GLY A 498 -15.77 -0.78 35.83
CA GLY A 498 -15.30 -2.11 36.23
C GLY A 498 -16.29 -3.26 35.99
N ILE A 499 -17.37 -3.02 35.23
CA ILE A 499 -18.45 -4.00 35.02
C ILE A 499 -17.97 -5.15 34.12
N LEU A 500 -17.20 -4.85 33.08
CA LEU A 500 -16.67 -5.89 32.19
C LEU A 500 -15.78 -6.88 32.94
N GLN A 501 -14.92 -6.37 33.83
CA GLN A 501 -14.04 -7.17 34.68
C GLN A 501 -14.84 -7.98 35.71
N LYS A 502 -15.87 -7.38 36.33
CA LYS A 502 -16.77 -8.06 37.27
C LYS A 502 -17.43 -9.31 36.66
N TYR A 503 -17.71 -9.30 35.37
CA TYR A 503 -18.34 -10.41 34.65
C TYR A 503 -17.39 -11.23 33.77
N SER A 504 -16.08 -10.96 33.82
CA SER A 504 -15.04 -11.61 33.00
C SER A 504 -15.34 -11.58 31.50
N CYS A 505 -15.91 -10.47 31.01
CA CYS A 505 -16.26 -10.28 29.60
C CYS A 505 -15.18 -9.46 28.89
N ASN A 506 -14.50 -10.06 27.92
CA ASN A 506 -13.40 -9.42 27.21
C ASN A 506 -13.89 -8.60 26.02
N VAL A 507 -13.32 -7.42 25.81
CA VAL A 507 -13.55 -6.66 24.58
C VAL A 507 -12.79 -7.34 23.44
N LEU A 508 -13.51 -7.70 22.38
CA LEU A 508 -12.93 -8.34 21.20
C LEU A 508 -12.65 -7.29 20.12
N GLY A 509 -11.47 -7.37 19.49
CA GLY A 509 -11.00 -6.37 18.52
C GLY A 509 -10.23 -5.23 19.19
N THR A 510 -10.46 -4.00 18.73
CA THR A 510 -9.74 -2.81 19.21
C THR A 510 -9.92 -2.60 20.72
N PRO A 511 -8.82 -2.47 21.49
CA PRO A 511 -8.91 -2.23 22.93
C PRO A 511 -9.63 -0.92 23.29
N ILE A 512 -10.35 -0.90 24.41
CA ILE A 512 -11.03 0.32 24.93
C ILE A 512 -10.06 1.50 25.06
N LYS A 513 -8.83 1.25 25.49
CA LYS A 513 -7.81 2.29 25.61
C LYS A 513 -7.51 2.96 24.26
N SER A 514 -7.49 2.19 23.17
CA SER A 514 -7.29 2.74 21.82
C SER A 514 -8.50 3.57 21.39
N ILE A 515 -9.72 3.12 21.70
CA ILE A 515 -10.96 3.88 21.45
C ILE A 515 -10.94 5.22 22.22
N GLN A 516 -10.61 5.20 23.51
CA GLN A 516 -10.49 6.43 24.31
C GLN A 516 -9.46 7.41 23.74
N VAL A 517 -8.32 6.89 23.24
CA VAL A 517 -7.28 7.70 22.60
C VAL A 517 -7.77 8.35 21.31
N THR A 518 -8.56 7.66 20.48
CA THR A 518 -9.04 8.20 19.21
C THR A 518 -10.18 9.19 19.37
N GLU A 519 -11.01 9.02 20.41
CA GLU A 519 -12.12 9.93 20.72
C GLU A 519 -11.65 11.24 21.38
N ASP A 520 -10.54 11.20 22.14
CA ASP A 520 -9.94 12.40 22.74
C ASP A 520 -8.90 13.01 21.80
N ARG A 521 -9.22 14.20 21.24
CA ARG A 521 -8.34 14.87 20.28
C ARG A 521 -6.98 15.27 20.84
N ALA A 522 -6.89 15.66 22.11
CA ALA A 522 -5.62 16.06 22.70
C ALA A 522 -4.71 14.84 22.89
N LEU A 523 -5.28 13.73 23.35
CA LEU A 523 -4.56 12.47 23.49
C LEU A 523 -4.17 11.90 22.12
N PHE A 524 -5.06 11.98 21.12
CA PHE A 524 -4.76 11.62 19.74
C PHE A 524 -3.59 12.44 19.19
N ALA A 525 -3.65 13.77 19.30
CA ALA A 525 -2.58 14.67 18.86
C ALA A 525 -1.24 14.34 19.53
N GLN A 526 -1.24 14.06 20.84
CA GLN A 526 -0.06 13.64 21.58
C GLN A 526 0.51 12.32 21.04
N LYS A 527 -0.35 11.34 20.74
CA LYS A 527 0.06 10.05 20.17
C LYS A 527 0.63 10.19 18.76
N MET A 528 0.01 11.02 17.91
CA MET A 528 0.52 11.30 16.56
C MET A 528 1.89 11.98 16.62
N ALA A 529 2.07 12.96 17.51
CA ALA A 529 3.37 13.60 17.71
C ALA A 529 4.45 12.60 18.17
N GLY A 530 4.08 11.59 18.98
CA GLY A 530 4.99 10.53 19.43
C GLY A 530 5.59 9.67 18.32
N ILE A 531 4.95 9.64 17.14
CA ILE A 531 5.46 8.95 15.95
C ILE A 531 5.90 9.92 14.85
N GLY A 532 5.97 11.22 15.14
CA GLY A 532 6.36 12.26 14.18
C GLY A 532 5.30 12.57 13.12
N GLU A 533 4.06 12.12 13.31
CA GLU A 533 2.94 12.47 12.43
C GLU A 533 2.34 13.83 12.80
N LYS A 534 1.67 14.44 11.82
CA LYS A 534 1.15 15.80 11.93
C LYS A 534 -0.37 15.77 12.05
N VAL A 535 -0.89 16.57 12.97
CA VAL A 535 -2.31 16.90 13.08
C VAL A 535 -2.48 18.40 12.84
N ALA A 536 -3.68 18.82 12.43
CA ALA A 536 -4.01 20.23 12.37
C ALA A 536 -3.80 20.87 13.75
N PRO A 537 -3.18 22.07 13.83
CA PRO A 537 -3.05 22.78 15.09
C PRO A 537 -4.42 23.02 15.72
N CYS A 538 -4.59 22.57 16.96
CA CYS A 538 -5.85 22.66 17.69
C CYS A 538 -5.62 22.94 19.17
N GLU A 539 -6.58 23.61 19.80
CA GLU A 539 -6.58 23.84 21.24
C GLU A 539 -7.98 23.61 21.81
N ALA A 540 -8.04 22.94 22.97
CA ALA A 540 -9.28 22.80 23.73
C ALA A 540 -9.52 24.05 24.58
N VAL A 541 -10.76 24.52 24.60
CA VAL A 541 -11.16 25.74 25.30
C VAL A 541 -12.49 25.53 26.04
N HIS A 542 -12.64 26.20 27.18
CA HIS A 542 -13.80 26.07 28.06
C HIS A 542 -14.55 27.40 28.27
N SER A 543 -14.05 28.48 27.69
CA SER A 543 -14.65 29.81 27.78
C SER A 543 -14.50 30.57 26.47
N LEU A 544 -15.32 31.62 26.31
CA LEU A 544 -15.21 32.52 25.17
C LEU A 544 -13.85 33.22 25.13
N GLU A 545 -13.30 33.60 26.29
CA GLU A 545 -12.02 34.28 26.40
C GLU A 545 -10.86 33.38 25.96
N GLU A 546 -10.88 32.11 26.36
CA GLU A 546 -9.92 31.10 25.89
C GLU A 546 -10.04 30.87 24.38
N ALA A 547 -11.27 30.78 23.85
CA ALA A 547 -11.51 30.59 22.43
C ALA A 547 -10.95 31.74 21.58
N LEU A 548 -11.16 32.99 22.01
CA LEU A 548 -10.63 34.18 21.35
C LEU A 548 -9.10 34.19 21.38
N ALA A 549 -8.50 33.93 22.55
CA ALA A 549 -7.05 33.88 22.69
C ALA A 549 -6.41 32.75 21.86
N SER A 550 -7.10 31.62 21.74
CA SER A 550 -6.71 30.50 20.89
C SER A 550 -6.73 30.87 19.41
N ALA A 551 -7.82 31.48 18.94
CA ALA A 551 -7.95 31.91 17.55
C ALA A 551 -6.91 32.98 17.16
N ASP A 552 -6.56 33.89 18.07
CA ASP A 552 -5.49 34.87 17.85
C ASP A 552 -4.10 34.19 17.70
N ARG A 553 -3.84 33.09 18.42
CA ARG A 553 -2.60 32.31 18.31
C ARG A 553 -2.54 31.48 17.02
N LEU A 554 -3.62 30.79 16.70
CA LEU A 554 -3.73 29.94 15.50
C LEU A 554 -3.82 30.78 14.22
N GLY A 555 -4.32 32.00 14.35
CA GLY A 555 -4.64 32.92 13.25
C GLY A 555 -5.92 32.49 12.52
N TYR A 556 -6.74 33.46 12.18
CA TYR A 556 -7.93 33.24 11.36
C TYR A 556 -7.59 32.81 9.91
N PRO A 557 -8.50 32.12 9.19
CA PRO A 557 -9.76 31.56 9.70
C PRO A 557 -9.56 30.35 10.63
N VAL A 558 -10.53 30.13 11.52
CA VAL A 558 -10.56 29.00 12.47
C VAL A 558 -11.87 28.22 12.36
N LEU A 559 -11.84 26.95 12.78
CA LEU A 559 -13.00 26.07 12.90
C LEU A 559 -13.31 25.84 14.38
N VAL A 560 -14.54 26.11 14.79
CA VAL A 560 -15.09 25.80 16.12
C VAL A 560 -15.76 24.45 16.05
N ARG A 561 -15.54 23.57 17.03
CA ARG A 561 -16.25 22.29 17.18
C ARG A 561 -16.60 22.00 18.63
N ALA A 562 -17.81 21.52 18.88
CA ALA A 562 -18.19 21.00 20.19
C ALA A 562 -17.55 19.62 20.44
N ALA A 563 -17.03 19.40 21.64
CA ALA A 563 -16.54 18.07 22.05
C ALA A 563 -17.71 17.08 22.23
N PHE A 564 -17.47 15.80 21.94
CA PHE A 564 -18.42 14.68 22.08
C PHE A 564 -19.75 14.83 21.29
N ALA A 565 -19.74 15.61 20.21
CA ALA A 565 -20.89 15.80 19.32
C ALA A 565 -20.68 15.09 17.97
N LEU A 566 -21.75 14.51 17.41
CA LEU A 566 -21.75 13.86 16.09
C LEU A 566 -22.27 14.82 15.01
N GLY A 567 -21.83 14.61 13.77
CA GLY A 567 -22.40 15.27 12.58
C GLY A 567 -22.24 16.79 12.54
N GLY A 568 -21.21 17.35 13.18
CA GLY A 568 -20.95 18.80 13.16
C GLY A 568 -21.93 19.63 13.98
N LEU A 569 -22.70 19.03 14.90
CA LEU A 569 -23.60 19.79 15.76
C LEU A 569 -22.81 20.80 16.62
N GLY A 570 -23.08 22.10 16.41
CA GLY A 570 -22.36 23.18 17.10
C GLY A 570 -20.97 23.48 16.53
N SER A 571 -20.66 23.02 15.31
CA SER A 571 -19.45 23.43 14.60
C SER A 571 -19.69 24.60 13.63
N GLY A 572 -18.63 25.34 13.31
CA GLY A 572 -18.70 26.44 12.35
C GLY A 572 -17.35 27.09 12.08
N PHE A 573 -17.20 27.67 10.90
CA PHE A 573 -16.03 28.45 10.53
C PHE A 573 -16.20 29.91 10.95
N ALA A 574 -15.11 30.50 11.46
CA ALA A 574 -15.02 31.93 11.73
C ALA A 574 -13.81 32.50 10.98
N ASP A 575 -14.05 33.48 10.12
CA ASP A 575 -13.00 34.18 9.37
C ASP A 575 -12.39 35.34 10.19
N ASN A 576 -13.03 35.70 11.30
CA ASN A 576 -12.62 36.82 12.17
C ASN A 576 -13.24 36.67 13.58
N ARG A 577 -12.90 37.63 14.44
CA ARG A 577 -13.33 37.66 15.84
C ARG A 577 -14.85 37.84 15.97
N GLU A 578 -15.43 38.68 15.13
CA GLU A 578 -16.84 39.04 15.14
C GLU A 578 -17.73 37.83 14.83
N GLU A 579 -17.27 36.95 13.94
CA GLU A 579 -17.93 35.67 13.62
C GLU A 579 -17.70 34.60 14.70
N LEU A 580 -16.54 34.60 15.35
CA LEU A 580 -16.20 33.59 16.36
C LEU A 580 -17.05 33.68 17.62
N VAL A 581 -17.32 34.89 18.10
CA VAL A 581 -18.07 35.14 19.33
C VAL A 581 -19.46 34.48 19.36
N PRO A 582 -20.35 34.70 18.36
CA PRO A 582 -21.67 34.07 18.36
C PRO A 582 -21.59 32.54 18.24
N LEU A 583 -20.66 32.01 17.45
CA LEU A 583 -20.46 30.56 17.29
C LEU A 583 -20.08 29.88 18.61
N VAL A 584 -19.04 30.40 19.28
CA VAL A 584 -18.57 29.86 20.57
C VAL A 584 -19.62 29.97 21.65
N THR A 585 -20.33 31.10 21.72
CA THR A 585 -21.40 31.33 22.71
C THR A 585 -22.52 30.32 22.53
N SER A 586 -22.92 30.06 21.28
CA SER A 586 -23.95 29.06 20.97
C SER A 586 -23.47 27.64 21.29
N ALA A 587 -22.22 27.30 20.98
CA ALA A 587 -21.70 25.96 21.18
C ALA A 587 -21.47 25.63 22.66
N LEU A 588 -20.99 26.59 23.47
CA LEU A 588 -20.83 26.42 24.93
C LEU A 588 -22.16 26.25 25.68
N ALA A 589 -23.28 26.65 25.09
CA ALA A 589 -24.60 26.38 25.67
C ALA A 589 -24.97 24.89 25.64
N HIS A 590 -24.32 24.10 24.79
CA HIS A 590 -24.61 22.68 24.57
C HIS A 590 -23.44 21.75 24.95
N SER A 591 -22.22 22.26 25.09
CA SER A 591 -21.04 21.50 25.50
C SER A 591 -20.14 22.28 26.44
N SER A 592 -19.58 21.62 27.45
CA SER A 592 -18.65 22.22 28.41
C SER A 592 -17.23 22.39 27.88
N GLN A 593 -16.95 21.91 26.67
CA GLN A 593 -15.65 21.98 26.01
C GLN A 593 -15.82 22.17 24.50
N LEU A 594 -15.09 23.14 23.95
CA LEU A 594 -14.96 23.34 22.52
C LEU A 594 -13.52 23.11 22.07
N LEU A 595 -13.36 22.92 20.77
CA LEU A 595 -12.09 22.82 20.08
C LEU A 595 -12.01 23.95 19.06
N ILE A 596 -10.91 24.69 19.09
CA ILE A 596 -10.56 25.70 18.09
C ILE A 596 -9.44 25.13 17.24
N ASP A 597 -9.70 24.94 15.96
CA ASP A 597 -8.74 24.39 15.01
C ASP A 597 -8.34 25.42 13.97
N LYS A 598 -7.09 25.32 13.50
CA LYS A 598 -6.71 26.04 12.29
C LYS A 598 -7.56 25.54 11.12
N SER A 599 -8.23 26.47 10.43
CA SER A 599 -9.01 26.11 9.25
C SER A 599 -8.08 25.63 8.13
N LEU A 600 -8.36 24.43 7.63
CA LEU A 600 -7.76 23.84 6.43
C LEU A 600 -8.72 23.90 5.24
N LYS A 601 -9.67 24.85 5.26
CA LYS A 601 -10.70 24.98 4.23
C LYS A 601 -10.07 25.07 2.83
N GLY A 602 -10.60 24.29 1.90
CA GLY A 602 -10.09 24.22 0.53
C GLY A 602 -9.03 23.15 0.29
N TRP A 603 -8.54 22.46 1.33
CA TRP A 603 -7.66 21.31 1.16
C TRP A 603 -8.44 20.11 0.62
N LYS A 604 -7.73 19.19 -0.05
CA LYS A 604 -8.29 17.89 -0.42
C LYS A 604 -8.55 17.08 0.85
N GLU A 605 -9.68 16.39 0.90
CA GLU A 605 -10.02 15.45 1.97
C GLU A 605 -10.01 14.02 1.41
N VAL A 606 -9.16 13.18 1.99
CA VAL A 606 -8.87 11.82 1.51
C VAL A 606 -8.95 10.89 2.71
N GLU A 607 -9.68 9.79 2.53
CA GLU A 607 -9.97 8.83 3.59
C GLU A 607 -9.40 7.45 3.22
N TYR A 608 -8.94 6.73 4.24
CA TYR A 608 -8.35 5.40 4.10
C TYR A 608 -9.03 4.40 5.03
N GLU A 609 -9.60 3.34 4.46
CA GLU A 609 -10.14 2.20 5.21
C GLU A 609 -9.01 1.21 5.47
N VAL A 610 -8.59 1.09 6.73
CA VAL A 610 -7.43 0.29 7.13
C VAL A 610 -7.89 -0.91 7.95
N VAL A 611 -7.40 -2.10 7.60
CA VAL A 611 -7.61 -3.31 8.38
C VAL A 611 -6.28 -3.76 8.98
N ARG A 612 -6.29 -4.07 10.27
CA ARG A 612 -5.14 -4.62 10.99
C ARG A 612 -5.54 -5.84 11.81
N ASP A 613 -4.83 -6.95 11.63
CA ASP A 613 -5.05 -8.16 12.42
C ASP A 613 -4.16 -8.23 13.67
N GLN A 614 -4.35 -9.29 14.46
CA GLN A 614 -3.57 -9.54 15.68
C GLN A 614 -2.09 -9.90 15.42
N TYR A 615 -1.74 -10.28 14.19
CA TYR A 615 -0.38 -10.57 13.75
C TYR A 615 0.32 -9.31 13.20
N ASP A 616 -0.36 -8.17 13.28
CA ASP A 616 0.09 -6.85 12.83
C ASP A 616 0.25 -6.77 11.29
N ASN A 617 -0.41 -7.68 10.57
CA ASN A 617 -0.69 -7.51 9.15
C ASN A 617 -1.65 -6.36 9.00
N CYS A 618 -1.27 -5.35 8.21
CA CYS A 618 -2.02 -4.11 8.11
C CYS A 618 -2.10 -3.70 6.65
N ILE A 619 -3.32 -3.54 6.15
CA ILE A 619 -3.61 -3.22 4.76
C ILE A 619 -4.59 -2.06 4.67
N VAL A 620 -4.48 -1.29 3.60
CA VAL A 620 -5.53 -0.35 3.19
C VAL A 620 -6.43 -1.06 2.18
N VAL A 621 -7.70 -1.20 2.51
CA VAL A 621 -8.70 -1.91 1.71
C VAL A 621 -9.35 -0.98 0.69
N CYS A 622 -9.67 0.23 1.13
CA CYS A 622 -10.30 1.25 0.30
C CYS A 622 -9.65 2.60 0.55
N ASN A 623 -9.67 3.43 -0.48
CA ASN A 623 -9.22 4.80 -0.41
C ASN A 623 -10.27 5.64 -1.13
N MET A 624 -10.57 6.81 -0.59
CA MET A 624 -11.66 7.67 -1.04
C MET A 624 -11.17 9.11 -1.15
N GLU A 625 -11.61 9.81 -2.20
CA GLU A 625 -11.35 11.24 -2.38
C GLU A 625 -12.68 11.98 -2.37
N ASN A 626 -12.79 12.99 -1.51
CA ASN A 626 -13.91 13.90 -1.49
C ASN A 626 -13.73 14.88 -2.66
N ILE A 627 -14.75 15.01 -3.51
CA ILE A 627 -14.79 16.03 -4.58
C ILE A 627 -14.94 17.41 -3.95
N ASP A 628 -15.79 17.48 -2.94
CA ASP A 628 -15.94 18.66 -2.12
C ASP A 628 -14.70 18.85 -1.24
N PRO A 629 -14.15 20.06 -1.13
CA PRO A 629 -12.98 20.30 -0.30
C PRO A 629 -13.35 20.29 1.18
N LEU A 630 -12.32 20.16 2.02
CA LEU A 630 -12.46 20.22 3.48
C LEU A 630 -13.26 21.47 3.89
N GLY A 631 -14.27 21.22 4.71
CA GLY A 631 -15.23 22.22 5.18
C GLY A 631 -16.68 21.83 4.91
N ILE A 632 -16.91 20.86 4.04
CA ILE A 632 -18.15 20.09 3.94
C ILE A 632 -17.90 18.76 4.64
N HIS A 633 -18.84 18.28 5.45
CA HIS A 633 -18.66 17.03 6.18
C HIS A 633 -18.60 15.85 5.20
N THR A 634 -17.74 14.85 5.43
CA THR A 634 -17.56 13.69 4.52
C THR A 634 -18.89 12.97 4.24
N GLY A 635 -19.71 12.77 5.28
CA GLY A 635 -21.06 12.21 5.16
C GLY A 635 -22.06 13.03 4.31
N GLU A 636 -21.73 14.27 3.95
CA GLU A 636 -22.52 15.14 3.05
C GLU A 636 -21.80 15.45 1.73
N SER A 637 -20.55 15.01 1.58
CA SER A 637 -19.71 15.29 0.41
C SER A 637 -19.96 14.29 -0.71
N ILE A 638 -19.73 14.72 -1.95
CA ILE A 638 -19.61 13.76 -3.06
C ILE A 638 -18.25 13.09 -2.96
N VAL A 639 -18.24 11.77 -2.82
CA VAL A 639 -17.02 10.97 -2.66
C VAL A 639 -16.82 10.05 -3.85
N VAL A 640 -15.57 9.91 -4.31
CA VAL A 640 -15.16 8.95 -5.35
C VAL A 640 -14.16 7.95 -4.78
N ALA A 641 -14.26 6.70 -5.24
CA ALA A 641 -13.34 5.62 -4.88
C ALA A 641 -12.87 4.86 -6.15
N PRO A 642 -11.56 4.64 -6.36
CA PRO A 642 -10.44 5.19 -5.58
C PRO A 642 -10.22 6.68 -5.84
N SER A 643 -9.23 7.29 -5.18
CA SER A 643 -8.77 8.66 -5.50
C SER A 643 -8.36 8.82 -6.96
N GLN A 644 -8.63 9.99 -7.52
CA GLN A 644 -8.43 10.31 -8.94
C GLN A 644 -7.29 11.30 -9.17
N THR A 645 -6.99 12.16 -8.20
CA THR A 645 -6.08 13.30 -8.39
C THR A 645 -4.79 13.23 -7.57
N LEU A 646 -4.50 12.08 -6.97
CA LEU A 646 -3.26 11.82 -6.23
C LEU A 646 -2.21 11.18 -7.14
N SER A 647 -0.98 11.69 -7.09
CA SER A 647 0.19 11.00 -7.65
C SER A 647 0.52 9.73 -6.84
N ASN A 648 1.36 8.85 -7.39
CA ASN A 648 1.84 7.65 -6.66
C ASN A 648 2.51 8.01 -5.33
N ASP A 649 3.29 9.09 -5.30
CA ASP A 649 3.97 9.55 -4.10
C ASP A 649 3.00 10.00 -3.02
N GLU A 650 2.01 10.82 -3.36
CA GLU A 650 0.98 11.29 -2.42
C GLU A 650 0.11 10.14 -1.94
N TYR A 651 -0.36 9.29 -2.86
CA TYR A 651 -1.19 8.13 -2.56
C TYR A 651 -0.51 7.19 -1.56
N ASN A 652 0.75 6.82 -1.81
CA ASN A 652 1.47 5.88 -0.95
C ASN A 652 2.05 6.54 0.29
N LEU A 653 2.33 7.86 0.28
CA LEU A 653 2.64 8.62 1.48
C LEU A 653 1.46 8.54 2.47
N LEU A 654 0.27 8.93 2.04
CA LEU A 654 -0.93 8.90 2.90
C LEU A 654 -1.25 7.47 3.34
N ARG A 655 -1.18 6.49 2.43
CA ARG A 655 -1.32 5.06 2.76
C ARG A 655 -0.35 4.62 3.87
N SER A 656 0.93 4.98 3.77
CA SER A 656 1.95 4.64 4.77
C SER A 656 1.68 5.32 6.11
N VAL A 657 1.22 6.58 6.10
CA VAL A 657 0.81 7.29 7.31
C VAL A 657 -0.37 6.58 7.97
N SER A 658 -1.44 6.24 7.23
CA SER A 658 -2.61 5.54 7.78
C SER A 658 -2.24 4.21 8.44
N ILE A 659 -1.40 3.40 7.78
CA ILE A 659 -0.90 2.14 8.35
C ILE A 659 -0.10 2.39 9.64
N LYS A 660 0.78 3.41 9.64
CA LYS A 660 1.61 3.75 10.80
C LYS A 660 0.78 4.23 11.98
N VAL A 661 -0.23 5.06 11.73
CA VAL A 661 -1.21 5.53 12.72
C VAL A 661 -1.96 4.35 13.34
N VAL A 662 -2.53 3.47 12.51
CA VAL A 662 -3.33 2.32 12.97
C VAL A 662 -2.49 1.33 13.78
N ARG A 663 -1.25 1.07 13.36
CA ARG A 663 -0.30 0.25 14.13
C ARG A 663 0.07 0.89 15.47
N HIS A 664 0.35 2.19 15.48
CA HIS A 664 0.72 2.89 16.72
C HIS A 664 -0.40 2.94 17.75
N LEU A 665 -1.65 3.08 17.28
CA LEU A 665 -2.84 3.06 18.13
C LEU A 665 -3.20 1.64 18.61
N GLY A 666 -2.58 0.59 18.06
CA GLY A 666 -2.83 -0.79 18.46
C GLY A 666 -4.22 -1.30 18.06
N ILE A 667 -4.78 -0.74 16.99
CA ILE A 667 -6.10 -1.13 16.46
C ILE A 667 -6.06 -2.59 15.99
N VAL A 668 -7.10 -3.36 16.29
CA VAL A 668 -7.27 -4.74 15.83
C VAL A 668 -8.69 -4.88 15.30
N GLY A 669 -8.81 -4.99 13.99
CA GLY A 669 -10.07 -4.85 13.26
C GLY A 669 -9.91 -3.86 12.12
N GLU A 670 -10.94 -3.05 11.92
CA GLU A 670 -11.04 -2.04 10.87
C GLU A 670 -10.99 -0.63 11.50
N CYS A 671 -10.48 0.34 10.75
CA CYS A 671 -10.46 1.76 11.09
C CYS A 671 -10.43 2.63 9.82
N ASN A 672 -11.31 3.63 9.78
CA ASN A 672 -11.22 4.77 8.88
C ASN A 672 -10.22 5.80 9.42
N VAL A 673 -9.35 6.33 8.56
CA VAL A 673 -8.33 7.34 8.87
C VAL A 673 -8.43 8.51 7.92
#